data_AF-A0A0D3HEK7-F1
#
_entry.id   AF-A0A0D3HEK7-F1
#
_cell.length_a   1.000
_cell.length_b   1.000
_cell.length_c   1.000
_cell.angle_alpha   90.00
_cell.angle_beta   90.00
_cell.angle_gamma   90.00
#
_symmetry.space_group_name_H-M   'P 1'
#
loop_
_entity.id
_entity.type
_entity.pdbx_description
1 polymer ?
#
loop_
_entity_poly.entity_id
_entity_poly.type
_entity_poly.pdbx_seq_one_letter_code
_entity_poly.pdbx_strand_id
1 'polypeptide(L)'
;MRVTEIRAIDTAKNSNAMRTLTNAVHALAWRSGVGSGGGDACHWADGYSLNVLLYVSLLHTPSHLEPFLSCPRGNQAAGGDACHWADGYPLNVLLYASLLAAIFDHRDCTVVLDEVDELLDLIRKTWPTLGVTRPVHNVCLAWAFFQQYVVTGQVEPELAAAALAVLADVAADARGTRDAVYGKALLGALGAMQEWSEKRLLDYHDSYEKGIGGAPTEGMEILLSISLAAGKIIADRDAAADADAADNFAGDRVDYYIRCSMKNAFTKILESGMGDGDGEPGVVLTQLARDTEELAVVERRSFSPVLRRWHPAPVAVAAVTLHGCYGVVLRQYLGKVTILSEELVRVLQSASRMEKAMAQMTAEDAADCRDDRAKAIVGDMEPYEVDSVVMGLLKVWMDDRFKITMDCLARAKETESWIPKSKDEPFAGSAMEMMKLAKYTVDEFSEIPASAKDEVVQDLVDGLEAIFQEYISFVASCGAKQNYLPPLPPLTRCNQDSGFFKLWRKAVLPSCQAPEGGPRGVGVGGSHHVPRPSISRGTQRLYVRLNTLEYVLTHLHGLYVRGVADTRIRPALRALKQNLTFLVTLVGHGDDGVAPVPPTSRRWDAADANTILRVLCHRDDEAASQFLKRTFQLAKRR
;
A
#
# COMPACT_ATOMS: atom_id res chain seq x y z
N MET A 1 -29.20 -45.71 4.32
CA MET A 1 -29.97 -46.86 3.79
C MET A 1 -29.13 -48.11 4.04
N ARG A 2 -29.70 -49.18 4.61
CA ARG A 2 -28.96 -50.37 5.03
C ARG A 2 -28.31 -51.06 3.83
N VAL A 3 -26.99 -51.22 3.93
CA VAL A 3 -26.16 -52.07 3.07
C VAL A 3 -26.72 -53.49 3.14
N THR A 4 -27.42 -53.92 2.09
CA THR A 4 -27.67 -55.35 1.86
C THR A 4 -26.32 -56.00 1.62
N GLU A 5 -25.99 -57.05 2.37
CA GLU A 5 -24.78 -57.86 2.19
C GLU A 5 -24.69 -58.35 0.73
N ILE A 6 -23.98 -57.62 -0.11
CA ILE A 6 -23.52 -58.11 -1.41
C ILE A 6 -22.44 -59.11 -1.07
N ARG A 7 -22.77 -60.40 -1.13
CA ARG A 7 -21.77 -61.46 -1.00
C ARG A 7 -20.68 -61.23 -2.04
N ALA A 8 -19.45 -61.21 -1.55
CA ALA A 8 -18.25 -61.11 -2.35
C ALA A 8 -18.30 -62.05 -3.57
N ILE A 9 -18.13 -61.48 -4.75
CA ILE A 9 -17.94 -62.24 -5.98
C ILE A 9 -16.66 -63.10 -5.82
N ASP A 10 -16.74 -64.38 -6.12
CA ASP A 10 -15.55 -65.22 -6.20
C ASP A 10 -14.83 -64.85 -7.52
N THR A 11 -13.57 -64.44 -7.45
CA THR A 11 -12.77 -64.00 -8.62
C THR A 11 -11.85 -65.10 -9.15
N ALA A 12 -11.86 -66.30 -8.53
CA ALA A 12 -11.11 -67.42 -9.04
C ALA A 12 -11.50 -67.71 -10.51
N LYS A 13 -10.53 -68.13 -11.34
CA LYS A 13 -10.74 -68.45 -12.77
C LYS A 13 -11.93 -69.38 -13.06
N ASN A 14 -12.34 -70.18 -12.06
CA ASN A 14 -13.46 -71.13 -12.14
C ASN A 14 -14.74 -70.69 -11.42
N SER A 15 -14.79 -69.46 -10.92
CA SER A 15 -15.94 -68.97 -10.17
C SER A 15 -17.16 -68.81 -11.07
N ASN A 16 -18.34 -68.90 -10.48
CA ASN A 16 -19.58 -68.79 -11.25
C ASN A 16 -19.80 -67.35 -11.78
N ALA A 17 -19.29 -66.35 -11.07
CA ALA A 17 -19.38 -64.95 -11.48
C ALA A 17 -18.41 -64.64 -12.63
N MET A 18 -17.15 -65.08 -12.55
CA MET A 18 -16.19 -64.98 -13.65
C MET A 18 -16.68 -65.78 -14.86
N ARG A 19 -17.21 -66.99 -14.65
CA ARG A 19 -17.83 -67.77 -15.74
C ARG A 19 -19.03 -67.05 -16.36
N THR A 20 -19.84 -66.35 -15.57
CA THR A 20 -21.01 -65.59 -16.08
C THR A 20 -20.56 -64.37 -16.88
N LEU A 21 -19.56 -63.63 -16.40
CA LEU A 21 -18.93 -62.53 -17.12
C LEU A 21 -18.28 -63.03 -18.41
N THR A 22 -17.49 -64.11 -18.33
CA THR A 22 -16.87 -64.77 -19.48
C THR A 22 -17.92 -65.26 -20.48
N ASN A 23 -19.03 -65.83 -20.02
CA ASN A 23 -20.13 -66.26 -20.88
C ASN A 23 -20.86 -65.06 -21.52
N ALA A 24 -21.04 -63.95 -20.80
CA ALA A 24 -21.62 -62.73 -21.34
C ALA A 24 -20.71 -62.12 -22.42
N VAL A 25 -19.40 -62.04 -22.15
CA VAL A 25 -18.40 -61.58 -23.11
C VAL A 25 -18.28 -62.53 -24.30
N HIS A 26 -18.30 -63.86 -24.08
CA HIS A 26 -18.33 -64.85 -25.15
C HIS A 26 -19.62 -64.75 -25.97
N ALA A 27 -20.78 -64.56 -25.34
CA ALA A 27 -22.05 -64.38 -26.02
C ALA A 27 -22.09 -63.10 -26.86
N LEU A 28 -21.39 -62.05 -26.42
CA LEU A 28 -21.16 -60.81 -27.18
C LEU A 28 -20.12 -61.00 -28.30
N ALA A 29 -19.07 -61.80 -28.08
CA ALA A 29 -17.95 -61.99 -29.01
C ALA A 29 -18.19 -63.05 -30.11
N TRP A 30 -18.98 -64.09 -29.84
CA TRP A 30 -19.18 -65.24 -30.75
C TRP A 30 -20.32 -65.06 -31.76
N ARG A 31 -20.95 -63.89 -31.81
CA ARG A 31 -21.94 -63.57 -32.84
C ARG A 31 -21.22 -62.91 -34.03
N SER A 32 -20.47 -63.72 -34.78
CA SER A 32 -19.78 -63.29 -36.00
C SER A 32 -20.78 -62.80 -37.04
N GLY A 33 -20.47 -61.66 -37.67
CA GLY A 33 -21.00 -61.31 -38.97
C GLY A 33 -20.58 -62.35 -40.02
N VAL A 34 -21.35 -62.45 -41.10
CA VAL A 34 -21.30 -63.43 -42.20
C VAL A 34 -22.27 -64.62 -42.05
N GLY A 35 -23.53 -64.35 -42.43
CA GLY A 35 -24.14 -64.94 -43.63
C GLY A 35 -24.83 -66.31 -43.55
N SER A 36 -26.17 -66.29 -43.52
CA SER A 36 -26.98 -67.09 -44.45
C SER A 36 -28.31 -66.38 -44.69
N GLY A 37 -28.67 -66.22 -45.96
CA GLY A 37 -29.73 -65.34 -46.42
C GLY A 37 -31.14 -65.69 -45.93
N GLY A 38 -32.00 -64.69 -46.04
CA GLY A 38 -33.41 -64.73 -45.65
C GLY A 38 -33.67 -63.60 -44.69
N GLY A 39 -34.41 -62.58 -45.15
CA GLY A 39 -34.76 -61.43 -44.34
C GLY A 39 -35.55 -61.86 -43.11
N ASP A 40 -34.89 -61.81 -41.96
CA ASP A 40 -35.51 -61.60 -40.67
C ASP A 40 -34.57 -60.65 -39.92
N ALA A 41 -35.11 -59.48 -39.58
CA ALA A 41 -34.43 -58.54 -38.71
C ALA A 41 -34.09 -59.28 -37.42
N CYS A 42 -32.80 -59.43 -37.12
CA CYS A 42 -32.34 -59.91 -35.82
C CYS A 42 -32.87 -58.95 -34.75
N HIS A 43 -34.01 -59.26 -34.14
CA HIS A 43 -34.51 -58.58 -32.95
C HIS A 43 -33.78 -59.17 -31.73
N TRP A 44 -32.63 -58.60 -31.39
CA TRP A 44 -31.75 -59.09 -30.32
C TRP A 44 -31.98 -58.39 -28.96
N ALA A 45 -33.04 -57.56 -28.84
CA ALA A 45 -33.43 -56.85 -27.61
C ALA A 45 -34.37 -57.63 -26.66
N ASP A 46 -34.61 -58.92 -26.89
CA ASP A 46 -35.60 -59.72 -26.13
C ASP A 46 -35.04 -60.35 -24.83
N GLY A 47 -33.79 -60.06 -24.47
CA GLY A 47 -33.20 -60.50 -23.20
C GLY A 47 -33.60 -59.60 -22.04
N TYR A 48 -34.63 -59.99 -21.27
CA TYR A 48 -35.10 -59.25 -20.08
C TYR A 48 -33.97 -58.87 -19.11
N SER A 49 -32.95 -59.72 -18.95
CA SER A 49 -31.80 -59.48 -18.06
C SER A 49 -30.83 -58.40 -18.56
N LEU A 50 -30.58 -58.32 -19.88
CA LEU A 50 -29.75 -57.26 -20.47
C LEU A 50 -30.44 -55.91 -20.34
N ASN A 51 -31.75 -55.86 -20.63
CA ASN A 51 -32.54 -54.64 -20.50
C ASN A 51 -32.62 -54.20 -19.03
N VAL A 52 -32.76 -55.11 -18.07
CA VAL A 52 -32.74 -54.79 -16.63
C VAL A 52 -31.36 -54.31 -16.19
N LEU A 53 -30.25 -54.89 -16.66
CA LEU A 53 -28.90 -54.42 -16.34
C LEU A 53 -28.58 -53.07 -16.98
N LEU A 54 -29.03 -52.82 -18.21
CA LEU A 54 -28.99 -51.50 -18.86
C LEU A 54 -29.83 -50.49 -18.08
N TYR A 55 -31.04 -50.86 -17.65
CA TYR A 55 -31.90 -50.02 -16.82
C TYR A 55 -31.27 -49.73 -15.47
N VAL A 56 -30.68 -50.73 -14.80
CA VAL A 56 -29.99 -50.58 -13.52
C VAL A 56 -28.71 -49.76 -13.68
N SER A 57 -27.97 -49.93 -14.78
CA SER A 57 -26.77 -49.12 -15.08
C SER A 57 -27.13 -47.67 -15.40
N LEU A 58 -28.21 -47.42 -16.14
CA LEU A 58 -28.77 -46.09 -16.46
C LEU A 58 -29.52 -45.44 -15.28
N LEU A 59 -30.05 -46.23 -14.34
CA LEU A 59 -30.64 -45.73 -13.10
C LEU A 59 -29.59 -45.47 -12.03
N HIS A 60 -28.52 -46.28 -12.03
CA HIS A 60 -27.41 -46.03 -11.15
C HIS A 60 -26.58 -44.89 -11.69
N THR A 61 -26.37 -44.75 -13.02
CA THR A 61 -25.39 -43.85 -13.67
C THR A 61 -24.99 -42.74 -12.71
N PRO A 62 -23.96 -42.97 -11.86
CA PRO A 62 -23.47 -41.88 -11.05
C PRO A 62 -23.11 -40.70 -11.97
N SER A 63 -22.93 -39.53 -11.39
CA SER A 63 -22.25 -38.40 -12.00
C SER A 63 -20.92 -38.76 -12.72
N HIS A 64 -20.35 -39.95 -12.48
CA HIS A 64 -19.16 -40.54 -13.12
C HIS A 64 -19.22 -40.83 -14.64
N LEU A 65 -20.38 -40.79 -15.31
CA LEU A 65 -20.50 -41.08 -16.77
C LEU A 65 -21.05 -39.89 -17.57
N GLU A 66 -21.27 -38.74 -16.91
CA GLU A 66 -21.68 -37.47 -17.52
C GLU A 66 -20.84 -37.04 -18.75
N PRO A 67 -19.50 -37.25 -18.79
CA PRO A 67 -18.69 -36.81 -19.93
C PRO A 67 -19.07 -37.48 -21.26
N PHE A 68 -19.70 -38.67 -21.21
CA PHE A 68 -20.08 -39.44 -22.40
C PHE A 68 -21.56 -39.23 -22.82
N LEU A 69 -22.36 -38.49 -22.05
CA LEU A 69 -23.82 -38.35 -22.24
C LEU A 69 -24.26 -37.19 -23.16
N SER A 70 -23.35 -36.32 -23.59
CA SER A 70 -23.69 -35.18 -24.44
C SER A 70 -23.72 -35.54 -25.94
N CYS A 71 -24.88 -35.90 -26.50
CA CYS A 71 -25.05 -36.00 -27.95
C CYS A 71 -26.48 -35.74 -28.45
N PRO A 72 -26.69 -34.78 -29.38
CA PRO A 72 -27.81 -34.82 -30.33
C PRO A 72 -27.47 -35.72 -31.53
N ARG A 73 -28.48 -36.35 -32.12
CA ARG A 73 -28.37 -37.26 -33.27
C ARG A 73 -27.60 -36.64 -34.44
N GLY A 74 -26.51 -37.27 -34.87
CA GLY A 74 -25.82 -36.98 -36.12
C GLY A 74 -26.18 -38.02 -37.19
N ASN A 75 -26.62 -37.56 -38.36
CA ASN A 75 -26.87 -38.40 -39.53
C ASN A 75 -25.59 -39.14 -39.97
N GLN A 76 -25.66 -40.47 -40.08
CA GLN A 76 -24.62 -41.26 -40.74
C GLN A 76 -24.90 -41.38 -42.25
N ALA A 77 -23.85 -41.21 -43.05
CA ALA A 77 -23.80 -41.62 -44.44
C ALA A 77 -23.21 -43.04 -44.54
N ALA A 78 -23.70 -43.77 -45.54
CA ALA A 78 -23.62 -45.22 -45.71
C ALA A 78 -22.21 -45.80 -46.03
N GLY A 79 -21.98 -47.04 -45.59
CA GLY A 79 -21.05 -47.98 -46.23
C GLY A 79 -20.25 -48.87 -45.27
N GLY A 80 -20.82 -50.00 -44.83
CA GLY A 80 -20.09 -51.07 -44.12
C GLY A 80 -21.00 -51.98 -43.30
N ASP A 81 -21.03 -53.26 -43.65
CA ASP A 81 -21.97 -54.29 -43.16
C ASP A 81 -21.58 -54.83 -41.76
N ALA A 82 -21.53 -53.94 -40.75
CA ALA A 82 -21.30 -54.30 -39.35
C ALA A 82 -22.51 -53.91 -38.49
N CYS A 83 -23.15 -54.89 -37.83
CA CYS A 83 -24.26 -54.64 -36.94
C CYS A 83 -23.77 -53.97 -35.64
N HIS A 84 -23.95 -52.65 -35.51
CA HIS A 84 -23.76 -51.95 -34.24
C HIS A 84 -25.02 -52.08 -33.37
N TRP A 85 -24.84 -52.44 -32.09
CA TRP A 85 -25.94 -52.75 -31.16
C TRP A 85 -26.80 -51.52 -30.77
N ALA A 86 -26.32 -50.30 -30.96
CA ALA A 86 -27.18 -49.15 -30.97
C ALA A 86 -26.54 -48.14 -31.92
N ASP A 87 -27.30 -47.59 -32.86
CA ASP A 87 -26.85 -46.47 -33.69
C ASP A 87 -26.57 -45.20 -32.85
N GLY A 88 -26.73 -45.28 -31.51
CA GLY A 88 -26.27 -44.31 -30.53
C GLY A 88 -24.93 -44.70 -29.92
N TYR A 89 -23.84 -44.12 -30.46
CA TYR A 89 -22.48 -44.22 -29.94
C TYR A 89 -22.29 -44.00 -28.41
N PRO A 90 -23.05 -43.11 -27.72
CA PRO A 90 -22.91 -42.95 -26.27
C PRO A 90 -23.10 -44.25 -25.50
N LEU A 91 -24.10 -45.07 -25.86
CA LEU A 91 -24.45 -46.26 -25.09
C LEU A 91 -23.37 -47.35 -25.20
N ASN A 92 -22.77 -47.48 -26.39
CA ASN A 92 -21.68 -48.39 -26.73
C ASN A 92 -20.44 -48.17 -25.85
N VAL A 93 -20.03 -46.91 -25.73
CA VAL A 93 -18.88 -46.51 -24.91
C VAL A 93 -19.19 -46.70 -23.43
N LEU A 94 -20.42 -46.42 -22.99
CA LEU A 94 -20.83 -46.60 -21.60
C LEU A 94 -20.79 -48.08 -21.19
N LEU A 95 -21.32 -49.00 -22.00
CA LEU A 95 -21.20 -50.44 -21.70
C LEU A 95 -19.74 -50.89 -21.70
N TYR A 96 -18.93 -50.37 -22.62
CA TYR A 96 -17.52 -50.70 -22.66
C TYR A 96 -16.76 -50.22 -21.42
N ALA A 97 -17.01 -48.99 -20.96
CA ALA A 97 -16.46 -48.47 -19.72
C ALA A 97 -16.89 -49.32 -18.50
N SER A 98 -18.15 -49.78 -18.45
CA SER A 98 -18.62 -50.71 -17.42
C SER A 98 -17.92 -52.07 -17.46
N LEU A 99 -17.56 -52.59 -18.65
CA LEU A 99 -16.76 -53.81 -18.77
C LEU A 99 -15.34 -53.60 -18.25
N LEU A 100 -14.74 -52.45 -18.51
CA LEU A 100 -13.41 -52.11 -18.00
C LEU A 100 -13.39 -51.98 -16.48
N ALA A 101 -14.49 -51.60 -15.84
CA ALA A 101 -14.58 -51.58 -14.38
C ALA A 101 -14.39 -52.97 -13.74
N ALA A 102 -14.54 -54.05 -14.50
CA ALA A 102 -14.33 -55.41 -14.01
C ALA A 102 -12.84 -55.77 -13.78
N ILE A 103 -11.89 -54.91 -14.20
CA ILE A 103 -10.45 -55.14 -13.98
C ILE A 103 -10.01 -54.88 -12.53
N PHE A 104 -10.87 -54.25 -11.73
CA PHE A 104 -10.61 -53.95 -10.32
C PHE A 104 -11.24 -55.01 -9.42
N ASP A 105 -10.61 -55.31 -8.28
CA ASP A 105 -11.20 -56.19 -7.28
C ASP A 105 -12.46 -55.53 -6.67
N HIS A 106 -13.55 -56.28 -6.57
CA HIS A 106 -14.81 -55.79 -5.99
C HIS A 106 -14.77 -55.72 -4.46
N ARG A 107 -13.85 -56.45 -3.80
CA ARG A 107 -13.65 -56.38 -2.34
C ARG A 107 -12.75 -55.21 -1.98
N ASP A 108 -11.72 -55.01 -2.80
CA ASP A 108 -10.77 -53.93 -2.64
C ASP A 108 -10.61 -53.18 -3.97
N CYS A 109 -11.43 -52.15 -4.11
CA CYS A 109 -11.45 -51.29 -5.28
C CYS A 109 -10.10 -50.61 -5.57
N THR A 110 -9.14 -50.62 -4.65
CA THR A 110 -7.81 -50.05 -4.88
C THR A 110 -6.88 -50.97 -5.69
N VAL A 111 -7.23 -52.26 -5.79
CA VAL A 111 -6.38 -53.29 -6.38
C VAL A 111 -6.85 -53.66 -7.79
N VAL A 112 -5.89 -53.73 -8.72
CA VAL A 112 -6.07 -54.29 -10.06
C VAL A 112 -5.89 -55.81 -9.97
N LEU A 113 -6.76 -56.58 -10.65
CA LEU A 113 -6.69 -58.04 -10.63
C LEU A 113 -5.39 -58.57 -11.26
N ASP A 114 -4.82 -59.63 -10.68
CA ASP A 114 -3.59 -60.28 -11.19
C ASP A 114 -3.76 -60.76 -12.64
N GLU A 115 -4.96 -61.19 -13.03
CA GLU A 115 -5.30 -61.64 -14.39
C GLU A 115 -5.78 -60.50 -15.33
N VAL A 116 -5.44 -59.24 -15.05
CA VAL A 116 -5.90 -58.09 -15.85
C VAL A 116 -5.62 -58.24 -17.35
N ASP A 117 -4.47 -58.80 -17.74
CA ASP A 117 -4.13 -59.01 -19.16
C ASP A 117 -5.06 -60.03 -19.84
N GLU A 118 -5.35 -61.16 -19.17
CA GLU A 118 -6.28 -62.18 -19.66
C GLU A 118 -7.71 -61.63 -19.78
N LEU A 119 -8.11 -60.79 -18.81
CA LEU A 119 -9.42 -60.15 -18.80
C LEU A 119 -9.54 -59.07 -19.88
N LEU A 120 -8.51 -58.24 -20.09
CA LEU A 120 -8.47 -57.25 -21.17
C LEU A 120 -8.51 -57.94 -22.54
N ASP A 121 -7.80 -59.06 -22.73
CA ASP A 121 -7.88 -59.86 -23.95
C ASP A 121 -9.28 -60.42 -24.21
N LEU A 122 -10.00 -60.79 -23.15
CA LEU A 122 -11.39 -61.22 -23.26
C LEU A 122 -12.31 -60.03 -23.61
N ILE A 123 -12.17 -58.89 -22.93
CA ILE A 123 -12.94 -57.67 -23.18
C ILE A 123 -12.71 -57.17 -24.62
N ARG A 124 -11.49 -57.24 -25.15
CA ARG A 124 -11.14 -56.88 -26.55
C ARG A 124 -11.96 -57.64 -27.59
N LYS A 125 -12.40 -58.86 -27.29
CA LYS A 125 -13.26 -59.63 -28.22
C LYS A 125 -14.65 -59.00 -28.40
N THR A 126 -15.05 -58.05 -27.55
CA THR A 126 -16.31 -57.31 -27.71
C THR A 126 -16.19 -56.11 -28.65
N TRP A 127 -14.99 -55.75 -29.10
CA TRP A 127 -14.75 -54.58 -29.96
C TRP A 127 -15.59 -54.56 -31.25
N PRO A 128 -15.70 -55.65 -32.04
CA PRO A 128 -16.51 -55.64 -33.26
C PRO A 128 -17.99 -55.40 -32.96
N THR A 129 -18.49 -55.99 -31.87
CA THR A 129 -19.90 -55.92 -31.43
C THR A 129 -20.26 -54.52 -30.92
N LEU A 130 -19.35 -53.89 -30.17
CA LEU A 130 -19.57 -52.57 -29.58
C LEU A 130 -19.14 -51.40 -30.50
N GLY A 131 -18.41 -51.69 -31.58
CA GLY A 131 -17.81 -50.67 -32.44
C GLY A 131 -16.66 -49.91 -31.75
N VAL A 132 -15.93 -50.57 -30.85
CA VAL A 132 -14.81 -49.98 -30.11
C VAL A 132 -13.51 -50.17 -30.90
N THR A 133 -12.77 -49.09 -31.09
CA THR A 133 -11.44 -49.10 -31.70
C THR A 133 -10.34 -49.03 -30.64
N ARG A 134 -9.09 -49.36 -31.00
CA ARG A 134 -7.95 -49.21 -30.08
C ARG A 134 -7.83 -47.79 -29.49
N PRO A 135 -7.93 -46.69 -30.27
CA PRO A 135 -7.93 -45.34 -29.72
C PRO A 135 -9.05 -45.10 -28.70
N VAL A 136 -10.27 -45.57 -28.97
CA VAL A 136 -11.40 -45.46 -28.04
C VAL A 136 -11.15 -46.27 -26.76
N HIS A 137 -10.57 -47.47 -26.88
CA HIS A 137 -10.19 -48.28 -25.72
C HIS A 137 -9.17 -47.58 -24.83
N ASN A 138 -8.10 -47.02 -25.41
CA ASN A 138 -7.04 -46.35 -24.66
C ASN A 138 -7.61 -45.18 -23.83
N VAL A 139 -8.50 -44.37 -24.42
CA VAL A 139 -9.21 -43.30 -23.71
C VAL A 139 -10.06 -43.85 -22.56
N CYS A 140 -10.86 -44.90 -22.82
CA CYS A 140 -11.72 -45.49 -21.79
C CYS A 140 -10.90 -46.16 -20.67
N LEU A 141 -9.75 -46.74 -20.98
CA LEU A 141 -8.87 -47.38 -20.01
C LEU A 141 -8.17 -46.35 -19.12
N ALA A 142 -7.65 -45.26 -19.70
CA ALA A 142 -7.11 -44.14 -18.94
C ALA A 142 -8.16 -43.55 -17.98
N TRP A 143 -9.39 -43.37 -18.48
CA TRP A 143 -10.52 -42.94 -17.66
C TRP A 143 -10.84 -43.92 -16.53
N ALA A 144 -10.88 -45.24 -16.81
CA ALA A 144 -11.18 -46.26 -15.81
C ALA A 144 -10.19 -46.23 -14.63
N PHE A 145 -8.88 -46.17 -14.92
CA PHE A 145 -7.85 -46.04 -13.87
C PHE A 145 -7.97 -44.75 -13.07
N PHE A 146 -8.13 -43.61 -13.75
CA PHE A 146 -8.26 -42.32 -13.08
C PHE A 146 -9.53 -42.23 -12.23
N GLN A 147 -10.66 -42.69 -12.76
CA GLN A 147 -11.91 -42.71 -12.04
C GLN A 147 -11.82 -43.61 -10.80
N GLN A 148 -11.15 -44.76 -10.91
CA GLN A 148 -10.93 -45.63 -9.76
C GLN A 148 -10.09 -44.97 -8.68
N TYR A 149 -9.02 -44.26 -9.06
CA TYR A 149 -8.23 -43.43 -8.15
C TYR A 149 -9.09 -42.37 -7.43
N VAL A 150 -9.99 -41.69 -8.15
CA VAL A 150 -10.88 -40.69 -7.56
C VAL A 150 -11.89 -41.31 -6.59
N VAL A 151 -12.57 -42.39 -6.99
CA VAL A 151 -13.64 -43.03 -6.20
C VAL A 151 -13.10 -43.69 -4.94
N THR A 152 -11.87 -44.22 -4.99
CA THR A 152 -11.20 -44.79 -3.82
C THR A 152 -10.67 -43.73 -2.86
N GLY A 153 -10.82 -42.44 -3.16
CA GLY A 153 -10.41 -41.35 -2.28
C GLY A 153 -8.91 -41.06 -2.34
N GLN A 154 -8.25 -41.35 -3.47
CA GLN A 154 -6.82 -41.09 -3.70
C GLN A 154 -5.89 -41.95 -2.83
N VAL A 155 -6.35 -43.15 -2.45
CA VAL A 155 -5.60 -44.06 -1.56
C VAL A 155 -4.35 -44.63 -2.25
N GLU A 156 -4.49 -45.08 -3.50
CA GLU A 156 -3.39 -45.71 -4.25
C GLU A 156 -2.91 -44.84 -5.43
N PRO A 157 -1.74 -44.18 -5.34
CA PRO A 157 -1.23 -43.31 -6.39
C PRO A 157 -0.87 -44.08 -7.68
N GLU A 158 -0.59 -45.38 -7.57
CA GLU A 158 -0.28 -46.25 -8.72
C GLU A 158 -1.44 -46.34 -9.72
N LEU A 159 -2.70 -46.19 -9.28
CA LEU A 159 -3.85 -46.12 -10.18
C LEU A 159 -3.80 -44.86 -11.05
N ALA A 160 -3.40 -43.72 -10.48
CA ALA A 160 -3.20 -42.49 -11.24
C ALA A 160 -1.97 -42.60 -12.16
N ALA A 161 -0.89 -43.24 -11.70
CA ALA A 161 0.29 -43.51 -12.53
C ALA A 161 -0.04 -44.41 -13.73
N ALA A 162 -0.88 -45.44 -13.54
CA ALA A 162 -1.38 -46.29 -14.63
C ALA A 162 -2.22 -45.48 -15.64
N ALA A 163 -3.10 -44.59 -15.17
CA ALA A 163 -3.84 -43.68 -16.05
C ALA A 163 -2.89 -42.79 -16.88
N LEU A 164 -1.86 -42.23 -16.24
CA LEU A 164 -0.84 -41.41 -16.89
C LEU A 164 -0.04 -42.21 -17.93
N ALA A 165 0.30 -43.47 -17.65
CA ALA A 165 0.99 -44.35 -18.59
C ALA A 165 0.14 -44.58 -19.85
N VAL A 166 -1.17 -44.85 -19.70
CA VAL A 166 -2.09 -45.01 -20.83
C VAL A 166 -2.28 -43.71 -21.62
N LEU A 167 -2.20 -42.54 -20.98
CA LEU A 167 -2.26 -41.25 -21.68
C LEU A 167 -1.13 -41.05 -22.71
N ALA A 168 0.02 -41.73 -22.55
CA ALA A 168 1.09 -41.71 -23.56
C ALA A 168 0.63 -42.35 -24.90
N ASP A 169 -0.11 -43.47 -24.82
CA ASP A 169 -0.71 -44.10 -25.99
C ASP A 169 -1.83 -43.24 -26.58
N VAL A 170 -2.67 -42.63 -25.73
CA VAL A 170 -3.73 -41.70 -26.17
C VAL A 170 -3.15 -40.50 -26.93
N ALA A 171 -2.01 -39.96 -26.47
CA ALA A 171 -1.33 -38.86 -27.14
C ALA A 171 -0.84 -39.25 -28.54
N ALA A 172 -0.33 -40.48 -28.72
CA ALA A 172 0.06 -41.01 -30.02
C ALA A 172 -1.17 -41.17 -30.95
N ASP A 173 -2.26 -41.74 -30.43
CA ASP A 173 -3.50 -41.96 -31.17
C ASP A 173 -4.19 -40.65 -31.60
N ALA A 174 -4.13 -39.61 -30.75
CA ALA A 174 -4.72 -38.29 -30.98
C ALA A 174 -4.15 -37.57 -32.21
N ARG A 175 -2.88 -37.82 -32.55
CA ARG A 175 -2.22 -37.22 -33.73
C ARG A 175 -2.64 -37.86 -35.05
N GLY A 176 -3.00 -39.15 -35.02
CA GLY A 176 -3.30 -39.93 -36.22
C GLY A 176 -4.79 -40.04 -36.58
N THR A 177 -5.69 -39.85 -35.61
CA THR A 177 -7.11 -40.19 -35.77
C THR A 177 -8.02 -38.96 -35.63
N ARG A 178 -8.74 -38.61 -36.71
CA ARG A 178 -9.74 -37.51 -36.73
C ARG A 178 -11.19 -38.00 -36.63
N ASP A 179 -11.39 -39.25 -36.20
CA ASP A 179 -12.72 -39.80 -35.97
C ASP A 179 -13.52 -38.96 -34.95
N ALA A 180 -14.76 -38.61 -35.31
CA ALA A 180 -15.64 -37.77 -34.51
C ALA A 180 -16.09 -38.48 -33.22
N VAL A 181 -16.21 -39.79 -33.30
CA VAL A 181 -16.60 -40.72 -32.24
C VAL A 181 -15.47 -40.79 -31.21
N TYR A 182 -14.25 -41.11 -31.64
CA TYR A 182 -13.04 -40.98 -30.82
C TYR A 182 -12.88 -39.59 -30.20
N GLY A 183 -13.14 -38.53 -30.96
CA GLY A 183 -12.98 -37.16 -30.48
C GLY A 183 -13.87 -36.77 -29.32
N LYS A 184 -15.13 -37.17 -29.36
CA LYS A 184 -16.06 -36.91 -28.25
C LYS A 184 -15.66 -37.67 -27.00
N ALA A 185 -15.29 -38.94 -27.13
CA ALA A 185 -14.84 -39.74 -25.98
C ALA A 185 -13.56 -39.16 -25.37
N LEU A 186 -12.61 -38.76 -26.21
CA LEU A 186 -11.36 -38.13 -25.77
C LEU A 186 -11.61 -36.82 -25.04
N LEU A 187 -12.35 -35.88 -25.64
CA LEU A 187 -12.63 -34.58 -25.03
C LEU A 187 -13.42 -34.71 -23.72
N GLY A 188 -14.38 -35.64 -23.65
CA GLY A 188 -15.12 -35.91 -22.42
C GLY A 188 -14.22 -36.46 -21.31
N ALA A 189 -13.50 -37.55 -21.58
CA ALA A 189 -12.66 -38.20 -20.57
C ALA A 189 -11.49 -37.30 -20.11
N LEU A 190 -10.69 -36.78 -21.05
CA LEU A 190 -9.52 -35.96 -20.71
C LEU A 190 -9.94 -34.62 -20.12
N GLY A 191 -11.05 -34.03 -20.60
CA GLY A 191 -11.60 -32.81 -20.03
C GLY A 191 -12.01 -33.00 -18.57
N ALA A 192 -12.68 -34.11 -18.25
CA ALA A 192 -13.06 -34.44 -16.87
C ALA A 192 -11.84 -34.76 -15.98
N MET A 193 -10.85 -35.49 -16.49
CA MET A 193 -9.59 -35.77 -15.78
C MET A 193 -8.84 -34.48 -15.47
N GLN A 194 -8.74 -33.60 -16.46
CA GLN A 194 -8.10 -32.30 -16.32
C GLN A 194 -8.86 -31.42 -15.33
N GLU A 195 -10.17 -31.20 -15.51
CA GLU A 195 -10.96 -30.32 -14.63
C GLU A 195 -10.89 -30.77 -13.17
N TRP A 196 -11.00 -32.08 -12.92
CA TRP A 196 -10.92 -32.61 -11.56
C TRP A 196 -9.54 -32.41 -10.93
N SER A 197 -8.47 -32.62 -11.71
CA SER A 197 -7.08 -32.44 -11.27
C SER A 197 -6.78 -30.96 -11.03
N GLU A 198 -7.21 -30.08 -11.94
CA GLU A 198 -7.01 -28.63 -11.85
C GLU A 198 -7.66 -28.03 -10.61
N LYS A 199 -8.86 -28.47 -10.22
CA LYS A 199 -9.51 -28.01 -8.99
C LYS A 199 -8.63 -28.19 -7.74
N ARG A 200 -7.81 -29.23 -7.69
CA ARG A 200 -6.85 -29.48 -6.59
C ARG A 200 -5.55 -28.72 -6.78
N LEU A 201 -5.05 -28.65 -8.02
CA LEU A 201 -3.82 -27.92 -8.34
C LEU A 201 -3.98 -26.41 -8.19
N LEU A 202 -5.19 -25.85 -8.29
CA LEU A 202 -5.44 -24.42 -8.05
C LEU A 202 -5.40 -24.04 -6.57
N ASP A 203 -5.48 -25.00 -5.65
CA ASP A 203 -5.35 -24.81 -4.20
C ASP A 203 -4.56 -25.98 -3.60
N TYR A 204 -3.37 -26.24 -4.15
CA TYR A 204 -2.56 -27.40 -3.75
C TYR A 204 -2.02 -27.28 -2.34
N HIS A 205 -1.86 -26.05 -1.82
CA HIS A 205 -1.53 -25.83 -0.42
C HIS A 205 -2.56 -26.51 0.48
N ASP A 206 -3.85 -26.18 0.37
CA ASP A 206 -4.86 -26.81 1.22
C ASP A 206 -5.10 -28.29 0.91
N SER A 207 -4.93 -28.67 -0.36
CA SER A 207 -5.16 -30.04 -0.81
C SER A 207 -4.08 -31.03 -0.33
N TYR A 208 -2.83 -30.58 -0.15
CA TYR A 208 -1.68 -31.46 0.11
C TYR A 208 -0.87 -31.11 1.37
N GLU A 209 -1.02 -29.91 1.96
CA GLU A 209 -0.27 -29.50 3.17
C GLU A 209 -0.72 -30.26 4.44
N LYS A 210 -1.98 -30.72 4.50
CA LYS A 210 -2.55 -31.41 5.67
C LYS A 210 -2.39 -32.94 5.66
N GLY A 211 -1.70 -33.50 4.66
CA GLY A 211 -1.42 -34.94 4.58
C GLY A 211 -0.36 -35.37 5.61
N ILE A 212 -0.79 -35.84 6.77
CA ILE A 212 0.09 -36.42 7.80
C ILE A 212 0.85 -37.61 7.20
N GLY A 213 2.17 -37.47 7.00
CA GLY A 213 3.08 -38.57 6.72
C GLY A 213 3.86 -38.47 5.40
N GLY A 214 4.73 -37.48 5.25
CA GLY A 214 5.97 -37.55 4.43
C GLY A 214 5.87 -37.73 2.90
N ALA A 215 4.75 -38.17 2.33
CA ALA A 215 4.52 -38.47 0.91
C ALA A 215 3.47 -37.60 0.15
N PRO A 216 3.05 -36.39 0.62
CA PRO A 216 1.94 -35.66 -0.04
C PRO A 216 2.30 -35.10 -1.44
N THR A 217 3.58 -35.00 -1.78
CA THR A 217 4.05 -34.41 -3.05
C THR A 217 4.06 -35.39 -4.22
N GLU A 218 4.16 -36.70 -3.98
CA GLU A 218 4.15 -37.71 -5.05
C GLU A 218 2.79 -37.77 -5.75
N GLY A 219 1.69 -37.78 -4.98
CA GLY A 219 0.34 -37.72 -5.54
C GLY A 219 0.07 -36.42 -6.31
N MET A 220 0.59 -35.29 -5.82
CA MET A 220 0.52 -34.01 -6.52
C MET A 220 1.30 -34.05 -7.85
N GLU A 221 2.48 -34.66 -7.87
CA GLU A 221 3.32 -34.79 -9.08
C GLU A 221 2.60 -35.59 -10.17
N ILE A 222 1.98 -36.72 -9.80
CA ILE A 222 1.22 -37.56 -10.73
C ILE A 222 0.00 -36.80 -11.27
N LEU A 223 -0.76 -36.13 -10.40
CA LEU A 223 -1.93 -35.36 -10.83
C LEU A 223 -1.57 -34.15 -11.69
N LEU A 224 -0.47 -33.48 -11.39
CA LEU A 224 0.07 -32.42 -12.24
C LEU A 224 0.43 -32.97 -13.62
N SER A 225 1.11 -34.12 -13.67
CA SER A 225 1.47 -34.79 -14.93
C SER A 225 0.23 -35.17 -15.75
N ILE A 226 -0.83 -35.70 -15.11
CA ILE A 226 -2.10 -36.02 -15.77
C ILE A 226 -2.78 -34.77 -16.32
N SER A 227 -2.87 -33.70 -15.51
CA SER A 227 -3.50 -32.44 -15.93
C SER A 227 -2.79 -31.85 -17.15
N LEU A 228 -1.46 -31.78 -17.12
CA LEU A 228 -0.65 -31.26 -18.20
C LEU A 228 -0.71 -32.15 -19.45
N ALA A 229 -0.66 -33.47 -19.30
CA ALA A 229 -0.78 -34.41 -20.41
C ALA A 229 -2.16 -34.33 -21.07
N ALA A 230 -3.25 -34.39 -20.29
CA ALA A 230 -4.61 -34.27 -20.77
C ALA A 230 -4.85 -32.94 -21.49
N GLY A 231 -4.45 -31.83 -20.86
CA GLY A 231 -4.57 -30.49 -21.44
C GLY A 231 -3.77 -30.33 -22.75
N LYS A 232 -2.55 -30.87 -22.82
CA LYS A 232 -1.73 -30.84 -24.03
C LYS A 232 -2.35 -31.66 -25.16
N ILE A 233 -2.87 -32.86 -24.86
CA ILE A 233 -3.54 -33.71 -25.87
C ILE A 233 -4.78 -33.02 -26.42
N ILE A 234 -5.56 -32.35 -25.57
CA ILE A 234 -6.74 -31.56 -25.99
C ILE A 234 -6.31 -30.38 -26.88
N ALA A 235 -5.28 -29.62 -26.47
CA ALA A 235 -4.79 -28.48 -27.23
C ALA A 235 -4.19 -28.88 -28.60
N ASP A 236 -3.36 -29.92 -28.65
CA ASP A 236 -2.74 -30.44 -29.87
C ASP A 236 -3.80 -30.96 -30.87
N ARG A 237 -4.98 -31.37 -30.38
CA ARG A 237 -6.08 -31.83 -31.22
C ARG A 237 -6.74 -30.67 -31.96
N ASP A 238 -6.99 -29.56 -31.28
CA ASP A 238 -7.74 -28.42 -31.81
C ASP A 238 -6.85 -27.42 -32.57
N ALA A 239 -5.55 -27.38 -32.28
CA ALA A 239 -4.61 -26.47 -32.93
C ALA A 239 -4.10 -26.98 -34.30
N ALA A 240 -4.03 -26.08 -35.28
CA ALA A 240 -3.28 -26.28 -36.52
C ALA A 240 -1.78 -26.02 -36.26
N ALA A 241 -1.13 -26.92 -35.51
CA ALA A 241 0.32 -27.03 -35.32
C ALA A 241 1.16 -25.74 -35.50
N ASP A 242 0.98 -24.75 -34.62
CA ASP A 242 2.01 -23.73 -34.37
C ASP A 242 2.96 -24.29 -33.29
N ALA A 243 4.16 -24.70 -33.72
CA ALA A 243 5.11 -25.40 -32.86
C ALA A 243 5.60 -24.58 -31.66
N ASP A 244 5.63 -23.24 -31.79
CA ASP A 244 6.14 -22.33 -30.74
C ASP A 244 5.18 -22.16 -29.55
N ALA A 245 3.85 -22.35 -29.75
CA ALA A 245 2.88 -22.27 -28.66
C ALA A 245 2.82 -23.55 -27.81
N ALA A 246 3.21 -24.69 -28.39
CA ALA A 246 3.15 -26.00 -27.74
C ALA A 246 4.30 -26.25 -26.74
N ASP A 247 5.41 -25.53 -26.88
CA ASP A 247 6.62 -25.72 -26.04
C ASP A 247 6.46 -25.09 -24.64
N ASN A 248 5.62 -24.06 -24.51
CA ASN A 248 5.43 -23.31 -23.25
C ASN A 248 4.16 -23.68 -22.46
N PHE A 249 3.28 -24.54 -22.99
CA PHE A 249 1.99 -24.86 -22.37
C PHE A 249 2.11 -25.31 -20.91
N ALA A 250 3.07 -26.19 -20.61
CA ALA A 250 3.26 -26.72 -19.27
C ALA A 250 3.73 -25.64 -18.29
N GLY A 251 4.68 -24.80 -18.72
CA GLY A 251 5.20 -23.69 -17.92
C GLY A 251 4.09 -22.70 -17.58
N ASP A 252 3.32 -22.25 -18.57
CA ASP A 252 2.25 -21.26 -18.38
C ASP A 252 1.13 -21.79 -17.46
N ARG A 253 0.78 -23.08 -17.57
CA ARG A 253 -0.20 -23.73 -16.69
C ARG A 253 0.30 -23.85 -15.26
N VAL A 254 1.55 -24.28 -15.06
CA VAL A 254 2.15 -24.43 -13.73
C VAL A 254 2.29 -23.07 -13.05
N ASP A 255 2.74 -22.07 -13.79
CA ASP A 255 2.78 -20.69 -13.34
C ASP A 255 1.39 -20.23 -12.85
N TYR A 256 0.33 -20.47 -13.64
CA TYR A 256 -1.05 -20.15 -13.25
C TYR A 256 -1.47 -20.87 -11.96
N TYR A 257 -1.18 -22.17 -11.82
CA TYR A 257 -1.50 -22.92 -10.61
C TYR A 257 -0.78 -22.38 -9.37
N ILE A 258 0.51 -22.01 -9.48
CA ILE A 258 1.28 -21.38 -8.40
C ILE A 258 0.60 -20.09 -7.98
N ARG A 259 0.30 -19.19 -8.93
CA ARG A 259 -0.32 -17.90 -8.60
C ARG A 259 -1.68 -18.06 -7.92
N CYS A 260 -2.51 -18.98 -8.39
CA CYS A 260 -3.81 -19.26 -7.80
C CYS A 260 -3.69 -19.83 -6.39
N SER A 261 -2.85 -20.84 -6.19
CA SER A 261 -2.70 -21.47 -4.88
C SER A 261 -2.07 -20.51 -3.86
N MET A 262 -1.09 -19.70 -4.25
CA MET A 262 -0.52 -18.66 -3.39
C MET A 262 -1.56 -17.64 -2.94
N LYS A 263 -2.39 -17.15 -3.87
CA LYS A 263 -3.47 -16.20 -3.56
C LYS A 263 -4.48 -16.80 -2.59
N ASN A 264 -4.86 -18.06 -2.79
CA ASN A 264 -5.79 -18.76 -1.91
C ASN A 264 -5.19 -18.95 -0.50
N ALA A 265 -3.93 -19.41 -0.42
CA ALA A 265 -3.22 -19.58 0.85
C ALA A 265 -3.05 -18.24 1.60
N PHE A 266 -2.63 -17.18 0.90
CA PHE A 266 -2.54 -15.83 1.47
C PHE A 266 -3.89 -15.34 2.00
N THR A 267 -4.97 -15.56 1.24
CA THR A 267 -6.33 -15.17 1.66
C THR A 267 -6.75 -15.89 2.94
N LYS A 268 -6.45 -17.19 3.07
CA LYS A 268 -6.72 -17.96 4.30
C LYS A 268 -5.93 -17.42 5.50
N ILE A 269 -4.65 -17.08 5.31
CA ILE A 269 -3.83 -16.46 6.37
C ILE A 269 -4.44 -15.12 6.79
N LEU A 270 -4.79 -14.27 5.82
CA LEU A 270 -5.41 -12.97 6.07
C LEU A 270 -6.73 -13.09 6.84
N GLU A 271 -7.61 -14.01 6.44
CA GLU A 271 -8.89 -14.26 7.10
C GLU A 271 -8.70 -14.82 8.52
N SER A 272 -7.72 -15.71 8.71
CA SER A 272 -7.42 -16.29 10.04
C SER A 272 -6.83 -15.25 11.01
N GLY A 273 -6.00 -14.34 10.51
CA GLY A 273 -5.41 -13.24 11.30
C GLY A 273 -6.41 -12.16 11.67
N MET A 274 -7.55 -12.09 10.98
CA MET A 274 -8.66 -11.16 11.27
C MET A 274 -9.64 -11.66 12.35
N GLY A 275 -9.35 -12.77 13.05
CA GLY A 275 -10.27 -13.41 14.01
C GLY A 275 -10.99 -12.43 14.95
N ASP A 276 -12.30 -12.66 15.19
CA ASP A 276 -13.29 -11.92 16.03
C ASP A 276 -13.15 -10.37 16.20
N GLY A 277 -12.38 -9.69 15.36
CA GLY A 277 -12.41 -8.24 15.16
C GLY A 277 -11.70 -7.35 16.19
N ASP A 278 -10.90 -7.89 17.12
CA ASP A 278 -10.33 -7.10 18.23
C ASP A 278 -8.83 -6.74 18.07
N GLY A 279 -8.21 -7.05 16.93
CA GLY A 279 -6.79 -6.77 16.67
C GLY A 279 -6.52 -5.36 16.13
N GLU A 280 -5.54 -4.64 16.70
CA GLU A 280 -5.02 -3.40 16.14
C GLU A 280 -4.52 -3.63 14.69
N PRO A 281 -4.96 -2.85 13.68
CA PRO A 281 -4.68 -3.14 12.28
C PRO A 281 -3.20 -3.26 11.91
N GLY A 282 -2.30 -2.47 12.53
CA GLY A 282 -0.87 -2.56 12.26
C GLY A 282 -0.20 -3.78 12.90
N VAL A 283 -0.74 -4.28 14.02
CA VAL A 283 -0.30 -5.57 14.60
C VAL A 283 -0.68 -6.71 13.65
N VAL A 284 -1.91 -6.70 13.12
CA VAL A 284 -2.38 -7.69 12.14
C VAL A 284 -1.52 -7.67 10.88
N LEU A 285 -1.23 -6.49 10.31
CA LEU A 285 -0.36 -6.38 9.12
C LEU A 285 1.08 -6.84 9.40
N THR A 286 1.62 -6.54 10.57
CA THR A 286 2.97 -6.99 10.96
C THR A 286 3.04 -8.50 11.07
N GLN A 287 2.00 -9.14 11.62
CA GLN A 287 1.92 -10.59 11.70
C GLN A 287 1.70 -11.21 10.31
N LEU A 288 0.81 -10.64 9.50
CA LEU A 288 0.56 -11.07 8.12
C LEU A 288 1.84 -11.08 7.29
N ALA A 289 2.71 -10.07 7.43
CA ALA A 289 4.00 -10.06 6.75
C ALA A 289 4.87 -11.28 7.10
N ARG A 290 4.92 -11.65 8.40
CA ARG A 290 5.69 -12.81 8.88
C ARG A 290 5.09 -14.13 8.37
N ASP A 291 3.78 -14.27 8.46
CA ASP A 291 3.09 -15.48 7.99
C ASP A 291 3.24 -15.64 6.47
N THR A 292 3.28 -14.51 5.74
CA THR A 292 3.55 -14.50 4.29
C THR A 292 4.99 -14.91 3.97
N GLU A 293 5.99 -14.47 4.75
CA GLU A 293 7.37 -14.96 4.64
C GLU A 293 7.45 -16.47 4.90
N GLU A 294 6.77 -16.97 5.93
CA GLU A 294 6.74 -18.39 6.27
C GLU A 294 6.11 -19.22 5.14
N LEU A 295 4.99 -18.75 4.58
CA LEU A 295 4.33 -19.39 3.43
C LEU A 295 5.29 -19.53 2.23
N ALA A 296 6.05 -18.48 1.90
CA ALA A 296 7.05 -18.53 0.82
C ALA A 296 8.18 -19.54 1.12
N VAL A 297 8.58 -19.67 2.39
CA VAL A 297 9.59 -20.66 2.81
C VAL A 297 9.04 -22.09 2.68
N VAL A 298 7.78 -22.32 3.05
CA VAL A 298 7.10 -23.61 2.90
C VAL A 298 7.00 -23.99 1.42
N GLU A 299 6.60 -23.06 0.57
CA GLU A 299 6.53 -23.24 -0.89
C GLU A 299 7.88 -23.68 -1.47
N ARG A 300 8.94 -22.92 -1.16
CA ARG A 300 10.30 -23.19 -1.65
C ARG A 300 10.79 -24.58 -1.25
N ARG A 301 10.45 -25.04 -0.04
CA ARG A 301 10.94 -26.32 0.51
C ARG A 301 10.09 -27.51 0.08
N SER A 302 8.78 -27.34 -0.03
CA SER A 302 7.84 -28.46 -0.12
C SER A 302 7.37 -28.71 -1.55
N PHE A 303 6.97 -27.66 -2.27
CA PHE A 303 6.28 -27.80 -3.57
C PHE A 303 7.17 -27.41 -4.75
N SER A 304 7.99 -26.36 -4.60
CA SER A 304 8.89 -25.89 -5.64
C SER A 304 9.84 -26.95 -6.24
N PRO A 305 10.37 -27.95 -5.49
CA PRO A 305 11.17 -29.03 -6.08
C PRO A 305 10.40 -29.88 -7.10
N VAL A 306 9.10 -30.10 -6.89
CA VAL A 306 8.23 -30.84 -7.83
C VAL A 306 7.93 -29.98 -9.05
N LEU A 307 7.53 -28.73 -8.82
CA LEU A 307 7.11 -27.79 -9.87
C LEU A 307 8.25 -27.43 -10.82
N ARG A 308 9.51 -27.47 -10.36
CA ARG A 308 10.70 -27.14 -11.15
C ARG A 308 10.89 -28.04 -12.38
N ARG A 309 10.24 -29.21 -12.43
CA ARG A 309 10.27 -30.09 -13.62
C ARG A 309 9.56 -29.48 -14.83
N TRP A 310 8.62 -28.56 -14.60
CA TRP A 310 7.77 -27.97 -15.65
C TRP A 310 7.87 -26.44 -15.72
N HIS A 311 8.38 -25.80 -14.66
CA HIS A 311 8.56 -24.35 -14.63
C HIS A 311 10.00 -23.96 -14.23
N PRO A 312 10.65 -23.04 -14.97
CA PRO A 312 12.05 -22.67 -14.75
C PRO A 312 12.35 -22.00 -13.40
N ALA A 313 11.39 -21.26 -12.83
CA ALA A 313 11.57 -20.48 -11.60
C ALA A 313 10.28 -20.44 -10.75
N PRO A 314 9.85 -21.56 -10.14
CA PRO A 314 8.59 -21.63 -9.40
C PRO A 314 8.61 -20.81 -8.10
N VAL A 315 9.77 -20.67 -7.44
CA VAL A 315 9.91 -19.90 -6.20
C VAL A 315 9.75 -18.41 -6.49
N ALA A 316 10.33 -17.94 -7.61
CA ALA A 316 10.18 -16.56 -8.06
C ALA A 316 8.70 -16.22 -8.31
N VAL A 317 7.95 -17.08 -9.01
CA VAL A 317 6.50 -16.86 -9.26
C VAL A 317 5.73 -16.76 -7.94
N ALA A 318 6.03 -17.64 -6.99
CA ALA A 318 5.37 -17.64 -5.69
C ALA A 318 5.69 -16.37 -4.89
N ALA A 319 6.97 -16.00 -4.79
CA ALA A 319 7.43 -14.83 -4.05
C ALA A 319 6.85 -13.52 -4.62
N VAL A 320 6.85 -13.35 -5.94
CA VAL A 320 6.25 -12.18 -6.61
C VAL A 320 4.74 -12.13 -6.37
N THR A 321 4.06 -13.27 -6.40
CA THR A 321 2.62 -13.33 -6.14
C THR A 321 2.28 -12.91 -4.71
N LEU A 322 3.01 -13.44 -3.72
CA LEU A 322 2.82 -13.12 -2.31
C LEU A 322 3.18 -11.66 -2.00
N HIS A 323 4.27 -11.16 -2.57
CA HIS A 323 4.65 -9.75 -2.51
C HIS A 323 3.51 -8.86 -3.04
N GLY A 324 2.95 -9.18 -4.21
CA GLY A 324 1.83 -8.44 -4.79
C GLY A 324 0.57 -8.47 -3.91
N CYS A 325 0.22 -9.64 -3.37
CA CYS A 325 -0.92 -9.82 -2.45
C CYS A 325 -0.80 -8.94 -1.20
N TYR A 326 0.33 -9.02 -0.50
CA TYR A 326 0.58 -8.17 0.67
C TYR A 326 0.63 -6.69 0.29
N GLY A 327 1.24 -6.36 -0.85
CA GLY A 327 1.32 -4.98 -1.35
C GLY A 327 -0.05 -4.33 -1.59
N VAL A 328 -1.07 -5.10 -1.97
CA VAL A 328 -2.46 -4.60 -2.04
C VAL A 328 -2.99 -4.24 -0.65
N VAL A 329 -2.80 -5.12 0.34
CA VAL A 329 -3.26 -4.91 1.73
C VAL A 329 -2.52 -3.73 2.38
N LEU A 330 -1.20 -3.66 2.20
CA LEU A 330 -0.36 -2.58 2.69
C LEU A 330 -0.83 -1.23 2.14
N ARG A 331 -1.06 -1.13 0.82
CA ARG A 331 -1.56 0.12 0.21
C ARG A 331 -2.93 0.54 0.75
N GLN A 332 -3.84 -0.42 0.99
CA GLN A 332 -5.13 -0.12 1.60
C GLN A 332 -5.00 0.40 3.04
N TYR A 333 -4.04 -0.12 3.80
CA TYR A 333 -3.73 0.37 5.14
C TYR A 333 -3.13 1.79 5.09
N LEU A 334 -2.10 2.01 4.25
CA LEU A 334 -1.44 3.30 4.10
C LEU A 334 -2.39 4.40 3.62
N GLY A 335 -3.37 4.09 2.77
CA GLY A 335 -4.38 5.05 2.33
C GLY A 335 -5.29 5.59 3.44
N LYS A 336 -5.30 4.97 4.63
CA LYS A 336 -6.08 5.42 5.81
C LYS A 336 -5.24 6.18 6.84
N VAL A 337 -3.91 6.17 6.71
CA VAL A 337 -3.01 6.75 7.71
C VAL A 337 -2.55 8.13 7.26
N THR A 338 -2.59 9.09 8.18
CA THR A 338 -2.16 10.48 7.93
C THR A 338 -0.99 10.92 8.81
N ILE A 339 -0.64 10.12 9.83
CA ILE A 339 0.38 10.45 10.83
C ILE A 339 1.37 9.29 10.93
N LEU A 340 2.66 9.62 10.96
CA LEU A 340 3.73 8.65 11.15
C LEU A 340 3.81 8.21 12.63
N SER A 341 3.07 7.16 12.98
CA SER A 341 3.09 6.56 14.33
C SER A 341 4.17 5.49 14.47
N GLU A 342 4.47 5.10 15.72
CA GLU A 342 5.38 3.97 16.00
C GLU A 342 4.86 2.65 15.39
N GLU A 343 3.55 2.41 15.48
CA GLU A 343 2.88 1.25 14.88
C GLU A 343 3.06 1.21 13.36
N LEU A 344 2.82 2.33 12.67
CA LEU A 344 3.03 2.44 11.22
C LEU A 344 4.48 2.16 10.84
N VAL A 345 5.45 2.67 11.61
CA VAL A 345 6.88 2.38 11.35
C VAL A 345 7.18 0.89 11.53
N ARG A 346 6.60 0.20 12.51
CA ARG A 346 6.74 -1.26 12.65
C ARG A 346 6.15 -2.01 11.46
N VAL A 347 4.99 -1.58 10.96
CA VAL A 347 4.36 -2.15 9.75
C VAL A 347 5.28 -1.96 8.53
N LEU A 348 5.77 -0.74 8.30
CA LEU A 348 6.64 -0.40 7.20
C LEU A 348 7.98 -1.14 7.25
N GLN A 349 8.59 -1.26 8.43
CA GLN A 349 9.80 -2.07 8.63
C GLN A 349 9.54 -3.55 8.35
N SER A 350 8.38 -4.06 8.74
CA SER A 350 8.00 -5.46 8.48
C SER A 350 7.75 -5.70 6.99
N ALA A 351 7.09 -4.77 6.30
CA ALA A 351 6.95 -4.78 4.85
C ALA A 351 8.31 -4.76 4.14
N SER A 352 9.24 -3.90 4.56
CA SER A 352 10.58 -3.81 3.97
C SER A 352 11.40 -5.10 4.17
N ARG A 353 11.28 -5.75 5.33
CA ARG A 353 11.95 -7.04 5.57
C ARG A 353 11.38 -8.13 4.67
N MET A 354 10.06 -8.23 4.60
CA MET A 354 9.39 -9.21 3.74
C MET A 354 9.73 -8.99 2.27
N GLU A 355 9.71 -7.74 1.79
CA GLU A 355 10.12 -7.40 0.43
C GLU A 355 11.55 -7.86 0.13
N LYS A 356 12.51 -7.59 1.04
CA LYS A 356 13.89 -8.04 0.88
C LYS A 356 14.00 -9.56 0.85
N ALA A 357 13.22 -10.26 1.67
CA ALA A 357 13.18 -11.72 1.68
C ALA A 357 12.62 -12.29 0.37
N MET A 358 11.52 -11.73 -0.15
CA MET A 358 10.94 -12.13 -1.45
C MET A 358 11.89 -11.81 -2.61
N ALA A 359 12.52 -10.63 -2.60
CA ALA A 359 13.51 -10.22 -3.59
C ALA A 359 14.70 -11.18 -3.62
N GLN A 360 15.22 -11.53 -2.43
CA GLN A 360 16.32 -12.47 -2.30
C GLN A 360 15.93 -13.85 -2.84
N MET A 361 14.78 -14.41 -2.44
CA MET A 361 14.31 -15.70 -2.94
C MET A 361 14.12 -15.72 -4.45
N THR A 362 13.58 -14.64 -5.01
CA THR A 362 13.36 -14.49 -6.46
C THR A 362 14.69 -14.40 -7.21
N ALA A 363 15.67 -13.65 -6.68
CA ALA A 363 16.99 -13.53 -7.28
C ALA A 363 17.80 -14.83 -7.21
N GLU A 364 17.72 -15.56 -6.09
CA GLU A 364 18.32 -16.90 -5.93
C GLU A 364 17.73 -17.87 -6.97
N ASP A 365 16.41 -17.91 -7.09
CA ASP A 365 15.73 -18.82 -8.03
C ASP A 365 16.01 -18.48 -9.50
N ALA A 366 16.07 -17.19 -9.83
CA ALA A 366 16.41 -16.74 -11.17
C ALA A 366 17.90 -16.97 -11.52
N ALA A 367 18.81 -16.92 -10.53
CA ALA A 367 20.23 -17.18 -10.74
C ALA A 367 20.51 -18.67 -11.05
N ASP A 368 19.72 -19.56 -10.46
CA ASP A 368 19.78 -21.00 -10.75
C ASP A 368 19.18 -21.35 -12.12
N CYS A 369 18.48 -20.41 -12.76
CA CYS A 369 17.81 -20.61 -14.02
C CYS A 369 18.60 -20.07 -15.22
N ARG A 370 18.63 -20.84 -16.32
CA ARG A 370 19.26 -20.41 -17.58
C ARG A 370 18.32 -19.64 -18.51
N ASP A 371 17.03 -19.59 -18.19
CA ASP A 371 15.98 -18.98 -19.01
C ASP A 371 15.82 -17.49 -18.68
N ASP A 372 15.73 -16.65 -19.71
CA ASP A 372 15.46 -15.22 -19.56
C ASP A 372 14.05 -14.94 -19.02
N ARG A 373 13.12 -15.89 -19.12
CA ARG A 373 11.78 -15.80 -18.51
C ARG A 373 11.86 -15.66 -16.98
N ALA A 374 12.79 -16.34 -16.34
CA ALA A 374 13.00 -16.21 -14.89
C ALA A 374 13.40 -14.78 -14.51
N LYS A 375 14.19 -14.11 -15.36
CA LYS A 375 14.58 -12.71 -15.17
C LYS A 375 13.43 -11.74 -15.40
N ALA A 376 12.53 -12.05 -16.34
CA ALA A 376 11.33 -11.25 -16.56
C ALA A 376 10.43 -11.24 -15.31
N ILE A 377 10.24 -12.41 -14.68
CA ILE A 377 9.46 -12.54 -13.43
C ILE A 377 10.07 -11.69 -12.29
N VAL A 378 11.39 -11.62 -12.20
CA VAL A 378 12.07 -10.74 -11.21
C VAL A 378 11.73 -9.27 -11.44
N GLY A 379 11.58 -8.86 -12.70
CA GLY A 379 11.22 -7.49 -13.07
C GLY A 379 9.79 -7.09 -12.68
N ASP A 380 8.90 -8.05 -12.43
CA ASP A 380 7.49 -7.80 -12.10
C ASP A 380 7.29 -7.37 -10.63
N MET A 381 8.32 -7.46 -9.78
CA MET A 381 8.25 -7.10 -8.38
C MET A 381 8.52 -5.60 -8.17
N GLU A 382 7.45 -4.81 -8.07
CA GLU A 382 7.53 -3.37 -7.79
C GLU A 382 7.90 -3.11 -6.32
N PRO A 383 8.86 -2.24 -6.00
CA PRO A 383 9.19 -1.93 -4.61
C PRO A 383 8.01 -1.23 -3.90
N TYR A 384 7.84 -1.48 -2.61
CA TYR A 384 6.85 -0.80 -1.76
C TYR A 384 7.19 0.67 -1.47
N GLU A 385 8.39 1.12 -1.87
CA GLU A 385 8.87 2.49 -1.70
C GLU A 385 8.71 3.02 -0.27
N VAL A 386 9.03 2.18 0.73
CA VAL A 386 8.83 2.49 2.16
C VAL A 386 9.42 3.86 2.53
N ASP A 387 10.63 4.19 2.07
CA ASP A 387 11.28 5.46 2.37
C ASP A 387 10.52 6.65 1.75
N SER A 388 10.00 6.50 0.53
CA SER A 388 9.16 7.50 -0.14
C SER A 388 7.86 7.76 0.63
N VAL A 389 7.21 6.69 1.11
CA VAL A 389 5.99 6.77 1.92
C VAL A 389 6.24 7.51 3.23
N VAL A 390 7.32 7.16 3.94
CA VAL A 390 7.72 7.82 5.20
C VAL A 390 7.94 9.32 4.95
N MET A 391 8.69 9.66 3.92
CA MET A 391 8.98 11.05 3.56
C MET A 391 7.73 11.82 3.13
N GLY A 392 6.82 11.19 2.39
CA GLY A 392 5.54 11.79 2.01
C GLY A 392 4.67 12.14 3.21
N LEU A 393 4.55 11.21 4.17
CA LEU A 393 3.78 11.44 5.41
C LEU A 393 4.40 12.55 6.27
N LEU A 394 5.74 12.59 6.38
CA LEU A 394 6.42 13.65 7.11
C LEU A 394 6.23 15.03 6.49
N LYS A 395 6.28 15.14 5.16
CA LYS A 395 6.01 16.39 4.46
C LYS A 395 4.58 16.88 4.69
N VAL A 396 3.59 16.01 4.53
CA VAL A 396 2.18 16.35 4.79
C VAL A 396 1.96 16.81 6.24
N TRP A 397 2.57 16.12 7.20
CA TRP A 397 2.52 16.52 8.61
C TRP A 397 3.17 17.88 8.86
N MET A 398 4.37 18.14 8.29
CA MET A 398 5.05 19.42 8.41
C MET A 398 4.23 20.56 7.81
N ASP A 399 3.67 20.37 6.62
CA ASP A 399 2.85 21.37 5.94
C ASP A 399 1.61 21.75 6.78
N ASP A 400 0.97 20.77 7.43
CA ASP A 400 -0.15 21.02 8.35
C ASP A 400 0.30 21.85 9.57
N ARG A 401 1.44 21.51 10.17
CA ARG A 401 2.02 22.25 11.31
C ARG A 401 2.44 23.67 10.94
N PHE A 402 3.04 23.86 9.76
CA PHE A 402 3.38 25.18 9.24
C PHE A 402 2.14 26.01 8.95
N LYS A 403 1.10 25.41 8.35
CA LYS A 403 -0.17 26.08 8.09
C LYS A 403 -0.82 26.58 9.38
N ILE A 404 -0.90 25.76 10.42
CA ILE A 404 -1.45 26.17 11.74
C ILE A 404 -0.68 27.38 12.30
N THR A 405 0.65 27.36 12.18
CA THR A 405 1.52 28.43 12.68
C THR A 405 1.39 29.71 11.84
N MET A 406 1.30 29.59 10.51
CA MET A 406 1.06 30.72 9.61
C MET A 406 -0.32 31.35 9.81
N ASP A 407 -1.36 30.55 10.04
CA ASP A 407 -2.70 31.06 10.37
C ASP A 407 -2.68 31.86 11.68
N CYS A 408 -1.87 31.44 12.67
CA CYS A 408 -1.65 32.21 13.89
C CYS A 408 -0.96 33.55 13.61
N LEU A 409 0.09 33.55 12.78
CA LEU A 409 0.78 34.77 12.34
C LEU A 409 -0.17 35.73 11.59
N ALA A 410 -1.00 35.22 10.68
CA ALA A 410 -1.98 36.01 9.94
C ALA A 410 -2.99 36.67 10.89
N ARG A 411 -3.55 35.91 11.84
CA ARG A 411 -4.43 36.46 12.89
C ARG A 411 -3.73 37.53 13.73
N ALA A 412 -2.46 37.31 14.09
CA ALA A 412 -1.69 38.29 14.85
C ALA A 412 -1.52 39.62 14.08
N LYS A 413 -1.28 39.57 12.77
CA LYS A 413 -1.17 40.77 11.93
C LYS A 413 -2.43 41.63 11.91
N GLU A 414 -3.60 41.01 11.99
CA GLU A 414 -4.89 41.70 11.96
C GLU A 414 -5.34 42.22 13.33
N THR A 415 -5.05 41.47 14.40
CA THR A 415 -5.69 41.66 15.71
C THR A 415 -4.79 42.24 16.79
N GLU A 416 -3.46 42.26 16.59
CA GLU A 416 -2.52 42.64 17.65
C GLU A 416 -2.59 44.13 17.99
N SER A 417 -2.97 44.43 19.24
CA SER A 417 -3.19 45.79 19.73
C SER A 417 -1.95 46.41 20.39
N TRP A 418 -0.94 45.58 20.69
CA TRP A 418 0.30 45.95 21.38
C TRP A 418 0.05 46.54 22.78
N ILE A 419 -0.94 45.98 23.48
CA ILE A 419 -1.28 46.33 24.86
C ILE A 419 -0.89 45.14 25.73
N PRO A 420 -0.09 45.32 26.80
CA PRO A 420 0.31 44.21 27.66
C PRO A 420 -0.90 43.69 28.42
N LYS A 421 -1.01 42.36 28.55
CA LYS A 421 -2.12 41.71 29.24
C LYS A 421 -2.06 41.95 30.75
N SER A 422 -0.85 41.93 31.33
CA SER A 422 -0.61 42.15 32.75
C SER A 422 0.79 42.71 32.98
N LYS A 423 1.16 42.98 34.24
CA LYS A 423 2.54 43.36 34.58
C LYS A 423 3.52 42.19 34.44
N ASP A 424 3.03 40.97 34.61
CA ASP A 424 3.82 39.73 34.53
C ASP A 424 3.96 39.23 33.08
N GLU A 425 3.07 39.68 32.19
CA GLU A 425 3.13 39.44 30.73
C GLU A 425 3.27 40.76 29.96
N PRO A 426 4.47 41.40 30.00
CA PRO A 426 4.70 42.70 29.39
C PRO A 426 4.96 42.62 27.87
N PHE A 427 4.64 41.50 27.23
CA PHE A 427 4.84 41.19 25.81
C PHE A 427 3.50 40.87 25.11
N ALA A 428 3.52 40.79 23.78
CA ALA A 428 2.34 40.55 22.96
C ALA A 428 1.77 39.12 23.17
N GLY A 429 0.44 39.00 23.21
CA GLY A 429 -0.23 37.69 23.34
C GLY A 429 0.08 36.76 22.16
N SER A 430 0.21 37.32 20.95
CA SER A 430 0.59 36.56 19.76
C SER A 430 1.95 35.86 19.88
N ALA A 431 2.93 36.44 20.59
CA ALA A 431 4.23 35.80 20.74
C ALA A 431 4.17 34.55 21.62
N MET A 432 3.33 34.56 22.65
CA MET A 432 3.09 33.39 23.49
C MET A 432 2.45 32.25 22.69
N GLU A 433 1.43 32.56 21.87
CA GLU A 433 0.77 31.57 21.03
C GLU A 433 1.72 30.97 20.00
N MET A 434 2.50 31.82 19.29
CA MET A 434 3.51 31.38 18.32
C MET A 434 4.57 30.48 18.96
N MET A 435 5.07 30.84 20.14
CA MET A 435 6.05 30.02 20.88
C MET A 435 5.46 28.70 21.35
N LYS A 436 4.20 28.70 21.79
CA LYS A 436 3.51 27.48 22.21
C LYS A 436 3.33 26.52 21.04
N LEU A 437 2.92 27.02 19.86
CA LEU A 437 2.78 26.21 18.65
C LEU A 437 4.13 25.63 18.21
N ALA A 438 5.19 26.45 18.17
CA ALA A 438 6.52 25.98 17.82
C ALA A 438 7.04 24.91 18.78
N LYS A 439 6.82 25.09 20.09
CA LYS A 439 7.18 24.10 21.10
C LYS A 439 6.44 22.79 20.90
N TYR A 440 5.12 22.86 20.71
CA TYR A 440 4.28 21.70 20.47
C TYR A 440 4.73 20.93 19.21
N THR A 441 5.00 21.63 18.11
CA THR A 441 5.50 21.03 16.88
C THR A 441 6.84 20.31 17.07
N VAL A 442 7.79 20.92 17.80
CA VAL A 442 9.09 20.30 18.09
C VAL A 442 8.94 19.10 19.04
N ASP A 443 8.10 19.21 20.06
CA ASP A 443 7.85 18.11 21.01
C ASP A 443 7.19 16.93 20.27
N GLU A 444 6.17 17.14 19.43
CA GLU A 444 5.58 16.06 18.61
C GLU A 444 6.57 15.47 17.60
N PHE A 445 7.38 16.30 16.93
CA PHE A 445 8.43 15.78 16.05
C PHE A 445 9.43 14.90 16.81
N SER A 446 9.66 15.19 18.09
CA SER A 446 10.51 14.36 18.95
C SER A 446 9.91 12.98 19.25
N GLU A 447 8.58 12.84 19.19
CA GLU A 447 7.86 11.58 19.39
C GLU A 447 7.81 10.70 18.14
N ILE A 448 8.03 11.27 16.95
CA ILE A 448 8.14 10.50 15.70
C ILE A 448 9.31 9.49 15.81
N PRO A 449 9.32 8.34 15.12
CA PRO A 449 10.45 7.40 15.19
C PRO A 449 11.76 7.96 14.62
N ALA A 450 12.89 7.66 15.27
CA ALA A 450 14.20 8.26 14.96
C ALA A 450 14.71 7.98 13.53
N SER A 451 14.41 6.80 12.97
CA SER A 451 14.85 6.39 11.63
C SER A 451 14.30 7.27 10.50
N ALA A 452 13.27 8.07 10.77
CA ALA A 452 12.60 8.92 9.79
C ALA A 452 13.05 10.39 9.86
N LYS A 453 13.95 10.76 10.78
CA LYS A 453 14.18 12.17 11.15
C LYS A 453 15.38 12.83 10.49
N ASP A 454 16.47 12.10 10.26
CA ASP A 454 17.79 12.70 10.02
C ASP A 454 17.82 13.64 8.80
N GLU A 455 17.03 13.35 7.76
CA GLU A 455 16.93 14.20 6.57
C GLU A 455 15.93 15.37 6.74
N VAL A 456 14.89 15.20 7.56
CA VAL A 456 13.74 16.12 7.66
C VAL A 456 13.90 17.17 8.76
N VAL A 457 14.82 16.95 9.71
CA VAL A 457 15.10 17.90 10.80
C VAL A 457 15.42 19.30 10.25
N GLN A 458 16.19 19.39 9.17
CA GLN A 458 16.56 20.67 8.55
C GLN A 458 15.34 21.37 7.95
N ASP A 459 14.52 20.64 7.19
CA ASP A 459 13.32 21.19 6.56
C ASP A 459 12.33 21.74 7.59
N LEU A 460 12.16 21.02 8.71
CA LEU A 460 11.33 21.48 9.83
C LEU A 460 11.87 22.79 10.43
N VAL A 461 13.17 22.84 10.63
CA VAL A 461 13.86 24.00 11.20
C VAL A 461 13.76 25.20 10.29
N ASP A 462 14.06 25.04 9.00
CA ASP A 462 14.06 26.12 8.02
C ASP A 462 12.64 26.68 7.84
N GLY A 463 11.62 25.81 7.82
CA GLY A 463 10.23 26.25 7.74
C GLY A 463 9.78 27.03 8.98
N LEU A 464 10.07 26.55 10.20
CA LEU A 464 9.80 27.32 11.42
C LEU A 464 10.57 28.64 11.43
N GLU A 465 11.85 28.62 11.04
CA GLU A 465 12.71 29.79 10.97
C GLU A 465 12.12 30.86 10.04
N ALA A 466 11.66 30.48 8.84
CA ALA A 466 11.04 31.40 7.90
C ALA A 466 9.79 32.10 8.49
N ILE A 467 8.92 31.32 9.14
CA ILE A 467 7.70 31.86 9.78
C ILE A 467 8.08 32.84 10.92
N PHE A 468 9.07 32.50 11.74
CA PHE A 468 9.53 33.38 12.81
C PHE A 468 10.22 34.64 12.29
N GLN A 469 10.99 34.57 11.20
CA GLN A 469 11.55 35.76 10.56
C GLN A 469 10.46 36.73 10.12
N GLU A 470 9.37 36.22 9.56
CA GLU A 470 8.22 37.03 9.16
C GLU A 470 7.51 37.65 10.38
N TYR A 471 7.31 36.87 11.45
CA TYR A 471 6.77 37.40 12.72
C TYR A 471 7.65 38.49 13.32
N ILE A 472 8.97 38.28 13.37
CA ILE A 472 9.94 39.25 13.89
C ILE A 472 9.90 40.55 13.05
N SER A 473 9.83 40.44 11.72
CA SER A 473 9.67 41.58 10.83
C SER A 473 8.37 42.36 11.12
N PHE A 474 7.27 41.64 11.34
CA PHE A 474 6.00 42.24 11.76
C PHE A 474 6.12 42.97 13.11
N VAL A 475 6.74 42.36 14.13
CA VAL A 475 6.97 43.00 15.44
C VAL A 475 7.85 44.25 15.30
N ALA A 476 8.87 44.21 14.44
CA ALA A 476 9.78 45.32 14.18
C ALA A 476 9.15 46.46 13.36
N SER A 477 8.01 46.22 12.70
CA SER A 477 7.30 47.21 11.87
C SER A 477 6.58 48.28 12.70
N CYS A 478 7.33 49.12 13.42
CA CYS A 478 6.78 50.14 14.33
C CYS A 478 6.82 51.56 13.75
N GLY A 479 7.21 51.77 12.49
CA GLY A 479 7.31 53.10 11.87
C GLY A 479 8.58 53.87 12.26
N ALA A 480 8.67 55.14 11.85
CA ALA A 480 9.90 55.93 11.97
C ALA A 480 10.12 56.50 13.38
N LYS A 481 11.40 56.74 13.74
CA LYS A 481 11.83 57.35 15.01
C LYS A 481 11.07 58.63 15.36
N GLN A 482 10.74 59.44 14.35
CA GLN A 482 10.02 60.70 14.51
C GLN A 482 8.63 60.53 15.14
N ASN A 483 7.99 59.37 14.98
CA ASN A 483 6.67 59.08 15.54
C ASN A 483 6.68 58.84 17.06
N TYR A 484 7.87 58.64 17.65
CA TYR A 484 8.06 58.33 19.06
C TYR A 484 8.75 59.45 19.84
N LEU A 485 9.19 60.51 19.16
CA LEU A 485 9.77 61.69 19.78
C LEU A 485 8.65 62.58 20.35
N PRO A 486 8.66 62.93 21.64
CA PRO A 486 7.70 63.89 22.17
C PRO A 486 7.92 65.25 21.48
N PRO A 487 6.84 66.00 21.17
CA PRO A 487 6.97 67.35 20.66
C PRO A 487 7.73 68.21 21.69
N LEU A 488 8.59 69.11 21.21
CA LEU A 488 9.28 70.06 22.08
C LEU A 488 8.23 70.83 22.89
N PRO A 489 8.39 70.94 24.22
CA PRO A 489 7.43 71.68 25.04
C PRO A 489 7.33 73.12 24.53
N PRO A 490 6.12 73.69 24.41
CA PRO A 490 5.97 75.07 23.99
C PRO A 490 6.72 75.97 24.98
N LEU A 491 7.45 76.98 24.46
CA LEU A 491 8.19 77.96 25.27
C LEU A 491 7.20 78.85 26.05
N THR A 492 6.61 78.34 27.12
CA THR A 492 5.60 79.03 27.92
C THR A 492 6.20 79.70 29.15
N ARG A 493 7.14 80.65 28.96
CA ARG A 493 7.37 81.71 29.97
C ARG A 493 8.20 82.90 29.47
N CYS A 494 7.79 83.55 28.38
CA CYS A 494 8.20 84.93 28.16
C CYS A 494 7.27 85.86 28.95
N ASN A 495 7.77 86.42 30.06
CA ASN A 495 7.03 87.40 30.86
C ASN A 495 6.69 88.61 29.96
N GLN A 496 5.39 88.92 29.80
CA GLN A 496 4.90 89.92 28.85
C GLN A 496 5.38 91.35 29.16
N ASP A 497 5.92 91.58 30.35
CA ASP A 497 6.42 92.89 30.80
C ASP A 497 7.91 93.14 30.54
N SER A 498 8.60 92.27 29.80
CA SER A 498 9.99 92.55 29.42
C SER A 498 10.04 93.55 28.26
N GLY A 499 10.72 94.69 28.45
CA GLY A 499 10.93 95.74 27.44
C GLY A 499 11.62 95.28 26.14
N PHE A 500 11.98 93.99 26.05
CA PHE A 500 12.50 93.30 24.87
C PHE A 500 11.45 93.20 23.74
N PHE A 501 10.16 93.10 24.07
CA PHE A 501 9.08 92.98 23.08
C PHE A 501 8.83 94.28 22.28
N LYS A 502 9.30 95.45 22.78
CA LYS A 502 9.24 96.73 22.06
C LYS A 502 10.39 96.91 21.06
N LEU A 503 11.55 96.29 21.31
CA LEU A 503 12.67 96.29 20.36
C LEU A 503 12.42 95.34 19.19
N TRP A 504 11.84 94.17 19.45
CA TRP A 504 11.59 93.17 18.41
C TRP A 504 10.57 93.64 17.36
N ARG A 505 9.64 94.54 17.73
CA ARG A 505 8.66 95.13 16.78
C ARG A 505 9.26 96.16 15.82
N LYS A 506 10.50 96.62 16.04
CA LYS A 506 11.16 97.64 15.20
C LYS A 506 12.19 97.09 14.22
N ALA A 507 12.53 95.80 14.29
CA ALA A 507 13.59 95.21 13.48
C ALA A 507 13.10 94.26 12.39
N VAL A 508 11.86 93.74 12.44
CA VAL A 508 11.38 92.76 11.45
C VAL A 508 9.88 92.90 11.20
N LEU A 509 9.49 93.58 10.11
CA LEU A 509 8.35 93.27 9.20
C LEU A 509 8.34 94.29 8.05
N PRO A 510 8.08 93.88 6.80
CA PRO A 510 6.75 93.47 6.31
C PRO A 510 6.82 92.13 5.53
N SER A 511 5.80 91.30 5.29
CA SER A 511 4.34 91.37 5.17
C SER A 511 3.79 89.96 5.48
N CYS A 512 2.61 89.75 6.08
CA CYS A 512 1.34 89.59 5.36
C CYS A 512 0.22 89.41 6.39
N GLN A 513 -0.96 89.83 5.99
CA GLN A 513 -2.15 90.10 6.79
C GLN A 513 -2.78 88.84 7.43
N ALA A 514 -3.39 89.03 8.60
CA ALA A 514 -4.36 88.12 9.18
C ALA A 514 -5.74 88.29 8.50
N PRO A 515 -6.63 87.29 8.60
CA PRO A 515 -8.05 87.53 8.78
C PRO A 515 -8.41 87.32 10.26
N GLU A 516 -9.07 88.33 10.83
CA GLU A 516 -9.75 88.30 12.12
C GLU A 516 -11.01 87.42 12.05
N GLY A 517 -11.35 86.77 13.18
CA GLY A 517 -12.68 86.20 13.37
C GLY A 517 -12.80 85.39 14.65
N GLY A 518 -13.19 86.03 15.76
CA GLY A 518 -13.67 85.32 16.97
C GLY A 518 -13.59 86.13 18.26
N PRO A 519 -14.70 86.62 18.83
CA PRO A 519 -14.70 87.40 20.06
C PRO A 519 -14.72 86.52 21.32
N ARG A 520 -14.00 87.02 22.34
CA ARG A 520 -14.31 87.03 23.78
C ARG A 520 -14.91 85.77 24.43
N GLY A 521 -14.25 85.33 25.50
CA GLY A 521 -14.97 85.05 26.74
C GLY A 521 -14.26 84.17 27.76
N VAL A 522 -13.65 84.83 28.78
CA VAL A 522 -13.69 84.48 30.22
C VAL A 522 -13.38 83.02 30.59
N GLY A 523 -12.26 82.67 31.24
CA GLY A 523 -11.75 83.21 32.50
C GLY A 523 -11.95 82.19 33.63
N VAL A 524 -11.02 82.16 34.59
CA VAL A 524 -10.98 81.33 35.82
C VAL A 524 -10.46 79.91 35.59
N GLY A 525 -9.46 79.37 36.29
CA GLY A 525 -8.71 79.75 37.48
C GLY A 525 -7.97 78.48 37.91
N GLY A 526 -6.69 78.59 38.28
CA GLY A 526 -5.77 77.45 38.31
C GLY A 526 -6.00 76.42 39.42
N SER A 527 -5.47 75.22 39.18
CA SER A 527 -4.88 74.38 40.21
C SER A 527 -3.70 73.60 39.63
N HIS A 528 -2.62 73.55 40.40
CA HIS A 528 -1.35 72.93 40.07
C HIS A 528 -1.51 71.42 39.82
N HIS A 529 -1.40 71.00 38.57
CA HIS A 529 -0.93 69.67 38.24
C HIS A 529 0.42 69.81 37.55
N VAL A 530 1.50 69.41 38.25
CA VAL A 530 2.70 68.94 37.57
C VAL A 530 2.24 67.79 36.66
N PRO A 531 2.38 67.87 35.33
CA PRO A 531 2.06 66.74 34.49
C PRO A 531 3.06 65.64 34.86
N ARG A 532 2.59 64.55 35.46
CA ARG A 532 3.32 63.28 35.37
C ARG A 532 3.62 63.06 33.88
N PRO A 533 4.84 62.69 33.47
CA PRO A 533 5.10 62.38 32.08
C PRO A 533 4.32 61.10 31.73
N SER A 534 3.11 61.25 31.22
CA SER A 534 2.33 60.16 30.66
C SER A 534 3.10 59.68 29.43
N ILE A 535 3.73 58.52 29.55
CA ILE A 535 4.35 57.80 28.44
C ILE A 535 3.32 57.75 27.31
N SER A 536 3.67 58.26 26.13
CA SER A 536 2.72 58.33 25.01
C SER A 536 2.24 56.91 24.66
N ARG A 537 0.99 56.77 24.18
CA ARG A 537 0.46 55.47 23.73
C ARG A 537 1.37 54.80 22.69
N GLY A 538 2.05 55.59 21.85
CA GLY A 538 3.07 55.10 20.91
C GLY A 538 4.27 54.48 21.65
N THR A 539 4.84 55.20 22.61
CA THR A 539 5.97 54.72 23.41
C THR A 539 5.61 53.46 24.22
N GLN A 540 4.39 53.35 24.77
CA GLN A 540 3.94 52.13 25.45
C GLN A 540 3.90 50.91 24.51
N ARG A 541 3.37 51.08 23.29
CA ARG A 541 3.33 50.01 22.27
C ARG A 541 4.73 49.60 21.82
N LEU A 542 5.66 50.56 21.74
CA LEU A 542 7.06 50.29 21.42
C LEU A 542 7.74 49.43 22.50
N TYR A 543 7.47 49.70 23.78
CA TYR A 543 7.96 48.86 24.88
C TYR A 543 7.42 47.42 24.80
N VAL A 544 6.12 47.26 24.51
CA VAL A 544 5.55 45.91 24.33
C VAL A 544 6.22 45.17 23.18
N ARG A 545 6.46 45.84 22.04
CA ARG A 545 7.19 45.23 20.89
C ARG A 545 8.62 44.82 21.25
N LEU A 546 9.36 45.65 21.98
CA LEU A 546 10.68 45.33 22.49
C LEU A 546 10.68 44.10 23.41
N ASN A 547 9.78 44.09 24.39
CA ASN A 547 9.60 42.96 25.29
C ASN A 547 9.17 41.70 24.54
N THR A 548 8.40 41.85 23.47
CA THR A 548 7.97 40.75 22.60
C THR A 548 9.17 40.15 21.87
N LEU A 549 10.06 40.96 21.30
CA LEU A 549 11.30 40.44 20.70
C LEU A 549 12.17 39.73 21.75
N GLU A 550 12.36 40.32 22.93
CA GLU A 550 13.15 39.71 24.00
C GLU A 550 12.54 38.37 24.49
N TYR A 551 11.21 38.32 24.61
CA TYR A 551 10.49 37.09 24.92
C TYR A 551 10.72 36.02 23.84
N VAL A 552 10.59 36.40 22.56
CA VAL A 552 10.83 35.48 21.43
C VAL A 552 12.28 35.00 21.42
N LEU A 553 13.26 35.86 21.72
CA LEU A 553 14.69 35.50 21.77
C LEU A 553 14.98 34.45 22.84
N THR A 554 14.48 34.68 24.06
CA THR A 554 14.69 33.79 25.21
C THR A 554 14.05 32.41 24.98
N HIS A 555 12.88 32.36 24.34
CA HIS A 555 12.14 31.12 24.11
C HIS A 555 12.62 30.35 22.87
N LEU A 556 13.03 31.05 21.81
CA LEU A 556 13.71 30.40 20.67
C LEU A 556 14.97 29.67 21.13
N HIS A 557 15.78 30.29 21.99
CA HIS A 557 16.97 29.63 22.52
C HIS A 557 16.66 28.34 23.31
N GLY A 558 15.47 28.23 23.91
CA GLY A 558 15.02 27.04 24.64
C GLY A 558 14.51 25.91 23.76
N LEU A 559 13.98 26.21 22.57
CA LEU A 559 13.47 25.21 21.62
C LEU A 559 14.58 24.34 21.01
N TYR A 560 15.82 24.85 20.94
CA TYR A 560 16.93 24.19 20.24
C TYR A 560 17.84 23.32 21.11
N VAL A 561 17.69 23.35 22.44
CA VAL A 561 18.53 22.57 23.36
C VAL A 561 18.09 21.09 23.44
N ARG A 562 16.97 20.70 22.82
CA ARG A 562 16.33 19.38 23.02
C ARG A 562 16.26 18.46 21.80
N GLY A 563 17.33 18.39 20.99
CA GLY A 563 17.53 17.29 20.02
C GLY A 563 17.67 17.67 18.55
N VAL A 564 17.51 18.95 18.20
CA VAL A 564 17.73 19.50 16.84
C VAL A 564 19.14 20.13 16.73
N ALA A 565 20.05 19.70 17.60
CA ALA A 565 21.12 20.51 18.16
C ALA A 565 22.27 20.91 17.22
N ASP A 566 22.26 20.51 15.95
CA ASP A 566 23.37 20.81 15.02
C ASP A 566 22.99 21.67 13.80
N THR A 567 21.75 22.18 13.74
CA THR A 567 21.27 22.98 12.62
C THR A 567 21.28 24.48 12.93
N ARG A 568 21.91 25.25 12.03
CA ARG A 568 22.41 26.60 12.29
C ARG A 568 21.33 27.66 12.10
N ILE A 569 20.52 27.91 13.11
CA ILE A 569 19.55 29.03 13.12
C ILE A 569 20.25 30.32 13.48
N ARG A 570 21.21 30.68 12.64
CA ARG A 570 21.89 31.96 12.75
C ARG A 570 21.04 33.08 12.17
N PRO A 571 20.26 32.92 11.08
CA PRO A 571 19.56 34.05 10.46
C PRO A 571 18.42 34.66 11.30
N ALA A 572 17.51 33.89 11.88
CA ALA A 572 16.45 34.43 12.75
C ALA A 572 17.01 35.00 14.04
N LEU A 573 17.97 34.31 14.69
CA LEU A 573 18.69 34.86 15.85
C LEU A 573 19.46 36.14 15.50
N ARG A 574 20.06 36.24 14.31
CA ARG A 574 20.69 37.47 13.81
C ARG A 574 19.66 38.56 13.57
N ALA A 575 18.57 38.27 12.87
CA ALA A 575 17.49 39.22 12.58
C ALA A 575 16.86 39.74 13.88
N LEU A 576 16.66 38.86 14.86
CA LEU A 576 16.14 39.22 16.17
C LEU A 576 17.13 40.11 16.92
N LYS A 577 18.41 39.75 16.97
CA LYS A 577 19.46 40.62 17.57
C LYS A 577 19.57 41.96 16.85
N GLN A 578 19.47 41.99 15.52
CA GLN A 578 19.50 43.22 14.72
C GLN A 578 18.27 44.10 15.00
N ASN A 579 17.07 43.52 15.01
CA ASN A 579 15.82 44.24 15.29
C ASN A 579 15.74 44.70 16.74
N LEU A 580 16.19 43.88 17.70
CA LEU A 580 16.33 44.27 19.10
C LEU A 580 17.29 45.45 19.21
N THR A 581 18.46 45.40 18.58
CA THR A 581 19.41 46.52 18.55
C THR A 581 18.79 47.75 17.91
N PHE A 582 18.11 47.62 16.77
CA PHE A 582 17.43 48.73 16.11
C PHE A 582 16.32 49.35 16.99
N LEU A 583 15.42 48.55 17.56
CA LEU A 583 14.37 49.06 18.45
C LEU A 583 14.95 49.65 19.75
N VAL A 584 16.04 49.09 20.28
CA VAL A 584 16.78 49.67 21.42
C VAL A 584 17.39 51.01 21.02
N THR A 585 17.91 51.20 19.80
CA THR A 585 18.39 52.52 19.34
C THR A 585 17.28 53.56 19.15
N LEU A 586 16.03 53.12 18.91
CA LEU A 586 14.86 54.01 18.89
C LEU A 586 14.50 54.50 20.31
N VAL A 587 14.75 53.69 21.34
CA VAL A 587 14.50 54.02 22.76
C VAL A 587 15.72 54.67 23.43
N GLY A 588 16.92 54.30 23.03
CA GLY A 588 18.21 54.58 23.67
C GLY A 588 19.03 55.68 23.02
N HIS A 589 18.41 56.82 22.71
CA HIS A 589 19.13 58.09 22.59
C HIS A 589 18.56 59.09 23.60
N GLY A 590 18.71 58.75 24.88
CA GLY A 590 18.95 59.74 25.93
C GLY A 590 20.42 59.59 26.34
N ASP A 591 21.21 60.64 26.13
CA ASP A 591 22.68 60.77 26.30
C ASP A 591 23.54 59.83 25.42
N ASP A 592 24.34 60.27 24.44
CA ASP A 592 25.26 61.42 24.39
C ASP A 592 25.04 62.38 23.19
N GLY A 593 23.83 62.38 22.64
CA GLY A 593 23.44 63.31 21.59
C GLY A 593 22.79 64.55 22.16
N VAL A 594 23.59 65.54 22.59
CA VAL A 594 23.16 66.94 22.56
C VAL A 594 22.47 67.14 21.21
N ALA A 595 21.14 67.32 21.18
CA ALA A 595 20.44 67.83 20.00
C ALA A 595 21.31 68.98 19.50
N PRO A 596 21.78 69.01 18.23
CA PRO A 596 22.89 69.85 17.86
C PRO A 596 22.51 71.28 18.19
N VAL A 597 23.01 71.76 19.33
CA VAL A 597 22.97 73.17 19.61
C VAL A 597 23.87 73.71 18.51
N PRO A 598 23.38 74.62 17.66
CA PRO A 598 24.11 75.07 16.49
C PRO A 598 25.56 75.36 16.88
N PRO A 599 26.54 74.90 16.08
CA PRO A 599 27.95 74.88 16.47
C PRO A 599 28.34 76.23 17.03
N THR A 600 28.83 76.25 18.27
CA THR A 600 29.36 77.46 18.89
C THR A 600 30.56 77.89 18.07
N SER A 601 30.45 79.02 17.37
CA SER A 601 31.63 79.75 16.96
C SER A 601 32.46 79.95 18.24
N ARG A 602 33.75 79.60 18.24
CA ARG A 602 34.60 79.65 19.44
C ARG A 602 34.84 81.08 19.99
N ARG A 603 34.01 82.05 19.56
CA ARG A 603 33.93 83.42 20.05
C ARG A 603 32.52 83.65 20.57
N TRP A 604 32.38 83.65 21.88
CA TRP A 604 31.14 83.95 22.58
C TRP A 604 30.99 85.47 22.66
N ASP A 605 29.83 85.99 22.26
CA ASP A 605 29.50 87.42 22.29
C ASP A 605 28.21 87.62 23.09
N ALA A 606 28.12 88.69 23.88
CA ALA A 606 26.93 89.06 24.63
C ALA A 606 25.72 89.38 23.72
N ALA A 607 25.96 89.66 22.43
CA ALA A 607 24.92 89.87 21.43
C ALA A 607 24.49 88.59 20.68
N ASP A 608 25.14 87.45 20.92
CA ASP A 608 24.83 86.19 20.23
C ASP A 608 23.60 85.48 20.83
N ALA A 609 22.64 85.16 19.97
CA ALA A 609 21.38 84.51 20.34
C ALA A 609 21.61 83.13 20.99
N ASN A 610 22.65 82.39 20.58
CA ASN A 610 22.96 81.06 21.08
C ASN A 610 23.52 81.12 22.51
N THR A 611 24.35 82.14 22.79
CA THR A 611 24.84 82.51 24.12
C THR A 611 23.69 82.92 25.05
N ILE A 612 22.76 83.75 24.57
CA ILE A 612 21.59 84.21 25.34
C ILE A 612 20.62 83.06 25.67
N LEU A 613 20.36 82.16 24.72
CA LEU A 613 19.51 80.98 24.93
C LEU A 613 20.05 80.07 26.03
N ARG A 614 21.36 79.81 26.05
CA ARG A 614 22.01 79.00 27.10
C ARG A 614 22.00 79.67 28.47
N VAL A 615 22.17 80.99 28.53
CA VAL A 615 22.05 81.77 29.78
C VAL A 615 20.61 81.73 30.32
N LEU A 616 19.60 81.72 29.45
CA LEU A 616 18.19 81.63 29.85
C LEU A 616 17.80 80.21 30.30
N CYS A 617 18.38 79.17 29.71
CA CYS A 617 18.13 77.77 30.08
C CYS A 617 18.72 77.38 31.46
N HIS A 618 19.82 78.03 31.90
CA HIS A 618 20.45 77.77 33.20
C HIS A 618 20.19 78.87 34.24
N ARG A 619 19.14 79.68 34.04
CA ARG A 619 18.91 80.87 34.88
C ARG A 619 18.57 80.56 36.34
N ASP A 620 18.04 79.37 36.61
CA ASP A 620 17.69 78.89 37.95
C ASP A 620 18.83 78.08 38.61
N ASP A 621 19.95 77.85 37.92
CA ASP A 621 21.18 77.29 38.48
C ASP A 621 22.11 78.44 38.90
N GLU A 622 22.23 78.65 40.21
CA GLU A 622 22.95 79.79 40.77
C GLU A 622 24.45 79.74 40.44
N ALA A 623 25.05 78.55 40.43
CA ALA A 623 26.48 78.38 40.17
C ALA A 623 26.82 78.64 38.71
N ALA A 624 26.00 78.11 37.78
CA ALA A 624 26.14 78.37 36.35
C ALA A 624 25.90 79.85 36.02
N SER A 625 24.89 80.48 36.63
CA SER A 625 24.58 81.90 36.45
C SER A 625 25.72 82.80 36.92
N GLN A 626 26.34 82.50 38.07
CA GLN A 626 27.48 83.26 38.59
C GLN A 626 28.74 83.10 37.75
N PHE A 627 29.04 81.87 37.28
CA PHE A 627 30.16 81.63 36.37
C PHE A 627 30.02 82.44 35.08
N LEU A 628 28.85 82.38 34.44
CA LEU A 628 28.60 83.09 33.17
C LEU A 628 28.68 84.61 33.33
N LYS A 629 28.15 85.17 34.43
CA LYS A 629 28.26 86.60 34.74
C LYS A 629 29.71 87.05 34.95
N ARG A 630 30.54 86.24 35.60
CA ARG A 630 31.97 86.54 35.82
C ARG A 630 32.79 86.43 34.55
N THR A 631 32.61 85.34 33.80
CA THR A 631 33.44 85.02 32.63
C THR A 631 33.15 85.94 31.44
N PHE A 632 31.90 86.41 31.30
CA PHE A 632 31.45 87.17 30.13
C PHE A 632 31.02 88.62 30.43
N GLN A 633 31.31 89.13 31.63
CA GLN A 633 31.03 90.52 32.06
C GLN A 633 29.59 90.99 31.79
N LEU A 634 28.62 90.08 31.90
CA LEU A 634 27.21 90.40 31.68
C LEU A 634 26.75 91.37 32.77
N ALA A 635 26.16 92.50 32.36
CA ALA A 635 25.77 93.56 33.28
C ALA A 635 24.81 93.05 34.38
N LYS A 636 25.11 93.38 35.65
CA LYS A 636 24.14 93.20 36.75
C LYS A 636 22.94 94.12 36.50
N ARG A 637 21.75 93.54 36.34
CA ARG A 637 20.52 94.32 36.52
C ARG A 637 20.36 94.65 38.00
N ARG A 638 20.08 95.92 38.30
CA ARG A 638 19.39 96.32 39.55
C ARG A 638 17.97 95.78 39.52
#